data_AF-A0A7J8JBG8-F1
#
_entry.id   AF-A0A7J8JBG8-F1
#
_cell.length_a   1.000
_cell.length_b   1.000
_cell.length_c   1.000
_cell.angle_alpha   90.00
_cell.angle_beta   90.00
_cell.angle_gamma   90.00
#
_symmetry.space_group_name_H-M   'P 1'
#
loop_
_entity.id
_entity.type
_entity.pdbx_description
1 polymer ?
#
loop_
_entity_poly.entity_id
_entity_poly.type
_entity_poly.pdbx_seq_one_letter_code
_entity_poly.pdbx_strand_id
1 'polypeptide(L)'
;MLTQATSSLITRTRDMKDCVMTSASCLSASTMAIPTITGSSAALSAGSSSNSSACPASPMDTQVCFPKKQKKVKKRVIWGIEVAEELQWKGWELGKEITKNLVLKNLSLKIQKMKYRPPKTKFFFTVIPQPILLSPGITLTLPIIFRPLEEKEYMDQLWFEKAEGMFCVDLRATLPGHKLTCPSSLQLPTCAVGDMAEACFCLNNVGDLATYFTWEFSSPFQMLPTSGLLEPGQACRIKVTFQPLMAVIYNVQATCSYGGRSKQKNSIQLQAAGKCAQLLVSIRQKRPEDQDVEGSQKVLHFGSVAVGCTAERQIRLYNPSVVSAPFRIEMASDMLAKDQAFSCPTSYDIVTPGEKKYVSVFFHPETLDVRTMDYLSIMPSGCAAQTLLKVVGFCRGPDVSLQQNCIDFSWVNLREHSEQPLWIENKSDCTAYFQFAIDCQESVFSIRPAFGTLVGKARMTLHCTFRPTHPVIYFRRVACLVHHQDPLFLDLIGTCHSDSTKPAILRPQHLAWYRTHLVRGLTLYPPDILGLMLSEKKLEQDENGALMIPAQDLEATPALQYPLIPPMTEYFFDGTSDLAIFPPPVSIEPVEVDFGACPSPEDPNPVPVCLANHTKGKITVVWTCRSGCPFWVTPETCDVPPLKSMAMRLHFRPPHPNCLYAVELEAFAVYKVQQSFNNIEEDCTLCPSWCLTLRAQGHSYQASLEHHIPQYSLDTPKLFPAVSPGEPSYRSLLLINKGSMLMTFNLDSKSSSDISLRPTSGLVAPGAHQIFLICTYPKGNSWKQHTFYLQFNFCPQYLKVGGRQAPWEWAIIGSWPLKLT
;
A
#
# COMPACT_ATOMS: atom_id res chain seq x y z
N MET A 1 18.55 -52.75 -0.77
CA MET A 1 18.60 -53.97 0.05
C MET A 1 18.41 -53.58 1.50
N LEU A 2 17.49 -54.27 2.19
CA LEU A 2 17.20 -54.11 3.61
C LEU A 2 18.43 -54.38 4.48
N THR A 3 18.56 -53.69 5.60
CA THR A 3 18.71 -54.32 6.92
C THR A 3 18.43 -53.32 8.03
N GLN A 4 17.91 -53.88 9.11
CA GLN A 4 17.14 -53.26 10.17
C GLN A 4 17.79 -53.63 11.51
N ALA A 5 17.57 -52.78 12.54
CA ALA A 5 17.63 -53.09 13.97
C ALA A 5 19.04 -53.22 14.61
N THR A 6 19.31 -52.91 15.89
CA THR A 6 18.50 -52.95 17.14
C THR A 6 19.24 -52.26 18.31
N SER A 7 18.47 -51.67 19.26
CA SER A 7 18.58 -51.63 20.76
C SER A 7 19.94 -51.43 21.47
N SER A 8 20.12 -50.81 22.65
CA SER A 8 19.34 -50.57 23.89
C SER A 8 20.23 -49.69 24.82
N LEU A 9 19.75 -48.62 25.48
CA LEU A 9 19.11 -48.55 26.83
C LEU A 9 20.05 -48.78 28.05
N ILE A 10 19.85 -47.95 29.11
CA ILE A 10 20.28 -48.03 30.55
C ILE A 10 21.41 -47.04 30.94
N THR A 11 21.38 -46.20 31.98
CA THR A 11 20.40 -45.74 33.00
C THR A 11 21.03 -44.61 33.87
N ARG A 12 20.16 -43.72 34.35
CA ARG A 12 20.01 -43.18 35.74
C ARG A 12 21.03 -42.19 36.39
N THR A 13 20.40 -41.11 36.88
CA THR A 13 20.47 -40.49 38.24
C THR A 13 21.70 -39.64 38.58
N ARG A 14 21.62 -38.49 39.30
CA ARG A 14 20.62 -38.00 40.28
C ARG A 14 20.93 -36.52 40.64
N ASP A 15 19.88 -35.76 40.99
CA ASP A 15 19.71 -34.80 42.12
C ASP A 15 20.70 -33.62 42.33
N MET A 16 20.34 -32.42 42.83
CA MET A 16 19.09 -31.72 43.20
C MET A 16 19.46 -30.34 43.81
N LYS A 17 18.47 -29.43 43.91
CA LYS A 17 18.33 -28.19 44.72
C LYS A 17 18.38 -26.88 43.93
N ASP A 18 17.24 -26.25 43.62
CA ASP A 18 16.19 -25.62 44.45
C ASP A 18 16.50 -24.14 44.76
N CYS A 19 15.69 -23.24 44.21
CA CYS A 19 14.83 -22.40 45.04
C CYS A 19 13.62 -21.88 44.26
N VAL A 20 12.48 -21.96 44.93
CA VAL A 20 11.10 -21.77 44.51
C VAL A 20 10.57 -20.45 45.06
N MET A 21 9.58 -19.85 44.39
CA MET A 21 8.28 -19.35 44.91
C MET A 21 7.62 -18.52 43.79
N THR A 22 6.68 -19.06 43.00
CA THR A 22 5.21 -19.17 43.23
C THR A 22 4.53 -17.82 43.37
N SER A 23 3.35 -17.50 42.83
CA SER A 23 2.11 -18.22 42.50
C SER A 23 1.16 -17.15 41.91
N ALA A 24 0.07 -17.35 41.16
CA ALA A 24 -0.85 -18.45 40.81
C ALA A 24 -1.72 -17.88 39.65
N SER A 25 -2.00 -18.56 38.52
CA SER A 25 -2.98 -19.65 38.28
C SER A 25 -4.45 -19.22 38.50
N CYS A 26 -5.49 -19.57 37.73
CA CYS A 26 -5.84 -20.70 36.84
C CYS A 26 -6.89 -20.18 35.79
N LEU A 27 -7.10 -20.66 34.53
CA LEU A 27 -7.53 -21.98 33.99
C LEU A 27 -8.71 -22.61 34.77
N SER A 28 -9.78 -23.20 34.21
CA SER A 28 -10.08 -23.71 32.87
C SER A 28 -11.55 -24.19 32.81
N ALA A 29 -12.11 -24.20 31.58
CA ALA A 29 -12.89 -25.26 30.90
C ALA A 29 -14.18 -25.93 31.49
N SER A 30 -15.24 -25.85 30.66
CA SER A 30 -15.99 -26.96 30.03
C SER A 30 -17.23 -27.64 30.67
N THR A 31 -18.27 -27.73 29.83
CA THR A 31 -19.16 -28.90 29.55
C THR A 31 -20.66 -28.76 29.89
N MET A 32 -21.47 -29.22 28.91
CA MET A 32 -22.94 -29.27 28.81
C MET A 32 -23.68 -30.05 29.90
N ALA A 33 -24.96 -29.71 30.12
CA ALA A 33 -26.10 -30.67 30.19
C ALA A 33 -27.46 -29.94 30.21
N ILE A 34 -28.46 -30.52 29.53
CA ILE A 34 -29.92 -30.19 29.55
C ILE A 34 -30.58 -30.95 30.72
N PRO A 35 -31.62 -30.41 31.41
CA PRO A 35 -32.98 -30.98 31.28
C PRO A 35 -34.18 -29.99 31.42
N THR A 36 -35.18 -30.20 30.54
CA THR A 36 -36.63 -30.41 30.77
C THR A 36 -37.47 -29.64 31.82
N ILE A 37 -38.49 -28.93 31.30
CA ILE A 37 -39.95 -28.90 31.59
C ILE A 37 -40.45 -28.95 33.06
N THR A 38 -41.20 -27.92 33.45
CA THR A 38 -42.47 -27.86 34.24
C THR A 38 -42.60 -26.42 34.76
N GLY A 39 -43.72 -25.69 34.89
CA GLY A 39 -45.14 -25.87 34.66
C GLY A 39 -45.86 -24.65 35.29
N SER A 40 -46.94 -24.19 34.65
CA SER A 40 -48.10 -23.49 35.24
C SER A 40 -48.05 -22.04 35.77
N SER A 41 -48.85 -21.21 35.08
CA SER A 41 -49.95 -20.35 35.56
C SER A 41 -49.75 -18.93 36.13
N ALA A 42 -50.66 -18.07 35.66
CA ALA A 42 -51.07 -16.72 36.09
C ALA A 42 -50.13 -15.55 35.73
N ALA A 43 -50.57 -14.32 35.46
CA ALA A 43 -51.75 -13.69 34.87
C ALA A 43 -51.41 -12.17 34.83
N LEU A 44 -52.05 -11.41 33.93
CA LEU A 44 -52.19 -9.93 33.91
C LEU A 44 -51.08 -9.06 33.27
N SER A 45 -51.35 -8.68 32.01
CA SER A 45 -51.34 -7.33 31.41
C SER A 45 -50.24 -6.30 31.76
N ALA A 46 -49.50 -5.84 30.73
CA ALA A 46 -49.66 -4.54 30.05
C ALA A 46 -48.39 -4.13 29.27
N GLY A 47 -48.56 -3.44 28.13
CA GLY A 47 -47.62 -2.40 27.67
C GLY A 47 -46.57 -2.74 26.59
N SER A 48 -47.01 -2.70 25.32
CA SER A 48 -46.43 -2.02 24.14
C SER A 48 -44.91 -1.91 23.86
N SER A 49 -44.61 -2.08 22.56
CA SER A 49 -43.50 -1.55 21.72
C SER A 49 -42.10 -2.16 21.90
N SER A 50 -41.22 -2.33 20.91
CA SER A 50 -41.23 -2.60 19.45
C SER A 50 -39.79 -2.34 18.98
N ASN A 51 -39.08 -3.36 18.48
CA ASN A 51 -38.19 -3.35 17.30
C ASN A 51 -37.05 -4.35 17.45
N SER A 52 -37.02 -5.32 16.53
CA SER A 52 -35.92 -6.27 16.33
C SER A 52 -35.35 -6.07 14.92
N SER A 53 -34.02 -6.05 14.88
CA SER A 53 -33.14 -5.98 13.72
C SER A 53 -32.87 -7.34 13.07
N ALA A 54 -32.65 -7.30 11.75
CA ALA A 54 -31.74 -8.10 10.90
C ALA A 54 -32.02 -9.60 10.57
N CYS A 55 -31.95 -9.87 9.25
CA CYS A 55 -32.03 -11.13 8.49
C CYS A 55 -30.69 -11.94 8.52
N PRO A 56 -30.41 -12.99 7.68
CA PRO A 56 -31.23 -13.77 6.71
C PRO A 56 -30.99 -15.32 6.69
N ALA A 57 -31.90 -16.11 6.07
CA ALA A 57 -31.62 -17.26 5.16
C ALA A 57 -32.93 -18.04 4.83
N SER A 58 -32.94 -18.72 3.67
CA SER A 58 -34.05 -19.30 2.88
C SER A 58 -34.89 -20.41 3.56
N PRO A 59 -36.10 -20.79 3.08
CA PRO A 59 -36.31 -21.46 1.79
C PRO A 59 -37.55 -20.98 0.98
N MET A 60 -37.66 -21.53 -0.24
CA MET A 60 -38.91 -21.65 -1.01
C MET A 60 -40.07 -22.02 -0.08
N ASP A 61 -41.06 -21.15 0.04
CA ASP A 61 -42.41 -21.53 0.42
C ASP A 61 -43.38 -20.52 -0.19
N THR A 62 -44.27 -21.04 -1.03
CA THR A 62 -45.39 -20.32 -1.62
C THR A 62 -46.30 -19.88 -0.49
N GLN A 63 -46.17 -18.62 -0.05
CA GLN A 63 -46.96 -18.10 1.06
C GLN A 63 -48.42 -17.89 0.60
N VAL A 64 -49.24 -18.89 0.90
CA VAL A 64 -50.69 -18.94 0.67
C VAL A 64 -51.40 -17.89 1.52
N CYS A 65 -52.33 -17.17 0.90
CA CYS A 65 -53.04 -16.04 1.49
C CYS A 65 -54.18 -16.45 2.42
N PHE A 66 -54.44 -15.63 3.44
CA PHE A 66 -55.52 -15.78 4.42
C PHE A 66 -56.92 -15.68 3.80
N PRO A 67 -57.91 -16.50 4.23
CA PRO A 67 -59.29 -16.35 3.78
C PRO A 67 -59.92 -15.08 4.37
N LYS A 68 -60.37 -14.17 3.51
CA LYS A 68 -61.20 -13.02 3.92
C LYS A 68 -62.59 -13.50 4.36
N LYS A 69 -63.06 -12.95 5.49
CA LYS A 69 -64.41 -13.14 6.05
C LYS A 69 -65.50 -12.91 4.99
N GLN A 70 -66.47 -13.82 4.94
CA GLN A 70 -67.64 -13.77 4.06
C GLN A 70 -68.37 -12.41 4.16
N LYS A 71 -68.72 -11.84 2.99
CA LYS A 71 -69.53 -10.62 2.88
C LYS A 71 -70.86 -10.80 3.62
N LYS A 72 -71.14 -9.95 4.60
CA LYS A 72 -72.46 -9.82 5.24
C LYS A 72 -73.49 -9.37 4.18
N VAL A 73 -74.61 -10.09 4.08
CA VAL A 73 -75.76 -9.70 3.26
C VAL A 73 -76.29 -8.35 3.76
N LYS A 74 -76.45 -7.36 2.86
CA LYS A 74 -77.04 -6.06 3.20
C LYS A 74 -78.50 -6.25 3.59
N LYS A 75 -78.85 -5.83 4.79
CA LYS A 75 -80.21 -5.86 5.33
C LYS A 75 -80.67 -4.43 5.58
N ARG A 76 -81.97 -4.21 5.43
CA ARG A 76 -82.63 -2.94 5.73
C ARG A 76 -83.83 -3.17 6.62
N VAL A 77 -84.21 -2.14 7.38
CA VAL A 77 -85.41 -2.17 8.22
C VAL A 77 -86.46 -1.26 7.59
N ILE A 78 -87.60 -1.83 7.19
CA ILE A 78 -88.72 -1.08 6.61
C ILE A 78 -89.91 -1.24 7.54
N TRP A 79 -90.42 -0.12 8.07
CA TRP A 79 -91.60 -0.06 8.96
C TRP A 79 -91.60 -1.10 10.09
N GLY A 80 -90.43 -1.28 10.72
CA GLY A 80 -90.23 -2.22 11.83
C GLY A 80 -89.96 -3.67 11.41
N ILE A 81 -89.75 -3.97 10.13
CA ILE A 81 -89.40 -5.30 9.62
C ILE A 81 -87.98 -5.28 9.07
N GLU A 82 -87.08 -6.09 9.64
CA GLU A 82 -85.74 -6.34 9.09
C GLU A 82 -85.84 -7.37 7.96
N VAL A 83 -85.35 -7.01 6.77
CA VAL A 83 -85.37 -7.86 5.57
C VAL A 83 -84.11 -7.64 4.73
N ALA A 84 -83.67 -8.66 3.99
CA ALA A 84 -82.59 -8.51 3.02
C ALA A 84 -83.01 -7.55 1.88
N GLU A 85 -82.08 -6.72 1.41
CA GLU A 85 -82.33 -5.84 0.25
C GLU A 85 -82.44 -6.66 -1.05
N GLU A 86 -81.62 -7.69 -1.16
CA GLU A 86 -81.48 -8.53 -2.33
C GLU A 86 -81.21 -9.98 -1.91
N LEU A 87 -81.86 -10.93 -2.58
CA LEU A 87 -81.48 -12.33 -2.59
C LEU A 87 -80.78 -12.65 -3.91
N GLN A 88 -79.50 -13.02 -3.82
CA GLN A 88 -78.68 -13.35 -4.98
C GLN A 88 -78.41 -14.85 -5.08
N TRP A 89 -78.75 -15.49 -6.20
CA TRP A 89 -78.35 -16.86 -6.53
C TRP A 89 -77.09 -16.84 -7.40
N LYS A 90 -76.08 -17.60 -6.98
CA LYS A 90 -74.79 -17.76 -7.67
C LYS A 90 -74.49 -19.24 -7.84
N GLY A 91 -73.76 -19.60 -8.90
CA GLY A 91 -73.35 -20.99 -9.16
C GLY A 91 -74.53 -21.94 -9.36
N TRP A 92 -75.59 -21.45 -10.01
CA TRP A 92 -76.78 -22.25 -10.31
C TRP A 92 -76.60 -23.05 -11.59
N GLU A 93 -77.30 -24.18 -11.69
CA GLU A 93 -77.24 -25.10 -12.84
C GLU A 93 -78.61 -25.19 -13.52
N LEU A 94 -78.63 -25.33 -14.85
CA LEU A 94 -79.86 -25.42 -15.64
C LEU A 94 -80.75 -26.58 -15.16
N GLY A 95 -82.04 -26.30 -14.99
CA GLY A 95 -83.05 -27.29 -14.59
C GLY A 95 -83.01 -27.70 -13.11
N LYS A 96 -82.00 -27.32 -12.33
CA LYS A 96 -81.95 -27.58 -10.88
C LYS A 96 -82.64 -26.46 -10.09
N GLU A 97 -83.51 -26.85 -9.17
CA GLU A 97 -84.18 -25.91 -8.28
C GLU A 97 -83.29 -25.55 -7.10
N ILE A 98 -83.15 -24.26 -6.82
CA ILE A 98 -82.37 -23.76 -5.69
C ILE A 98 -83.26 -22.88 -4.83
N THR A 99 -83.51 -23.33 -3.61
CA THR A 99 -84.32 -22.60 -2.63
C THR A 99 -83.43 -21.72 -1.75
N LYS A 100 -83.74 -20.42 -1.68
CA LYS A 100 -83.19 -19.50 -0.68
C LYS A 100 -84.27 -18.94 0.21
N ASN A 101 -83.94 -18.82 1.48
CA ASN A 101 -84.84 -18.40 2.52
C ASN A 101 -84.78 -16.88 2.73
N LEU A 102 -85.88 -16.19 2.40
CA LEU A 102 -86.05 -14.78 2.75
C LEU A 102 -86.51 -14.68 4.21
N VAL A 103 -85.71 -14.01 5.02
CA VAL A 103 -85.98 -13.85 6.46
C VAL A 103 -86.62 -12.49 6.71
N LEU A 104 -87.81 -12.49 7.31
CA LEU A 104 -88.58 -11.31 7.72
C LEU A 104 -88.66 -11.30 9.24
N LYS A 105 -88.06 -10.31 9.90
CA LYS A 105 -88.07 -10.22 11.37
C LYS A 105 -88.82 -9.00 11.84
N ASN A 106 -89.82 -9.19 12.72
CA ASN A 106 -90.55 -8.08 13.32
C ASN A 106 -89.73 -7.50 14.49
N LEU A 107 -89.25 -6.27 14.32
CA LEU A 107 -88.58 -5.49 15.35
C LEU A 107 -89.54 -4.52 16.07
N SER A 108 -90.81 -4.48 15.68
CA SER A 108 -91.84 -3.67 16.32
C SER A 108 -92.51 -4.40 17.50
N LEU A 109 -93.04 -3.62 18.45
CA LEU A 109 -93.85 -4.10 19.57
C LEU A 109 -95.31 -4.41 19.19
N LYS A 110 -95.71 -4.18 17.93
CA LYS A 110 -97.05 -4.49 17.40
C LYS A 110 -97.00 -5.62 16.39
N ILE A 111 -98.08 -6.42 16.32
CA ILE A 111 -98.24 -7.46 15.29
C ILE A 111 -98.27 -6.79 13.91
N GLN A 112 -97.39 -7.22 13.01
CA GLN A 112 -97.32 -6.71 11.64
C GLN A 112 -98.11 -7.63 10.70
N LYS A 113 -99.14 -7.10 10.05
CA LYS A 113 -99.90 -7.81 9.02
C LYS A 113 -99.47 -7.36 7.64
N MET A 114 -99.03 -8.28 6.80
CA MET A 114 -98.61 -7.98 5.42
C MET A 114 -99.04 -9.08 4.45
N LYS A 115 -99.22 -8.74 3.19
CA LYS A 115 -99.38 -9.70 2.08
C LYS A 115 -98.18 -9.59 1.17
N TYR A 116 -97.87 -10.62 0.39
CA TYR A 116 -96.87 -10.52 -0.66
C TYR A 116 -97.46 -10.91 -2.00
N ARG A 117 -96.97 -10.28 -3.07
CA ARG A 117 -97.28 -10.66 -4.43
C ARG A 117 -96.24 -11.69 -4.90
N PRO A 118 -96.64 -12.72 -5.66
CA PRO A 118 -95.68 -13.65 -6.24
C PRO A 118 -94.73 -12.90 -7.20
N PRO A 119 -93.50 -13.41 -7.44
CA PRO A 119 -92.59 -12.85 -8.42
C PRO A 119 -93.23 -12.77 -9.82
N LYS A 120 -92.81 -11.79 -10.64
CA LYS A 120 -93.43 -11.56 -11.96
C LYS A 120 -93.04 -12.61 -12.98
N THR A 121 -91.83 -13.15 -12.86
CA THR A 121 -91.26 -14.13 -13.78
C THR A 121 -91.56 -15.55 -13.31
N LYS A 122 -91.65 -16.48 -14.26
CA LYS A 122 -91.86 -17.91 -13.96
C LYS A 122 -90.61 -18.62 -13.38
N PHE A 123 -89.48 -17.92 -13.27
CA PHE A 123 -88.20 -18.51 -12.86
C PHE A 123 -87.99 -18.42 -11.35
N PHE A 124 -88.66 -17.48 -10.69
CA PHE A 124 -88.72 -17.39 -9.23
C PHE A 124 -90.15 -17.64 -8.78
N PHE A 125 -90.34 -18.53 -7.82
CA PHE A 125 -91.65 -18.75 -7.21
C PHE A 125 -91.51 -19.06 -5.74
N THR A 126 -92.61 -18.90 -5.02
CA THR A 126 -92.68 -19.10 -3.58
C THR A 126 -94.05 -19.70 -3.25
N VAL A 127 -94.26 -20.08 -1.99
CA VAL A 127 -95.53 -20.63 -1.52
C VAL A 127 -96.68 -19.65 -1.79
N ILE A 128 -97.90 -20.17 -1.99
CA ILE A 128 -99.08 -19.38 -2.41
C ILE A 128 -99.34 -18.22 -1.43
N PRO A 129 -99.63 -16.98 -1.91
CA PRO A 129 -99.80 -15.81 -1.05
C PRO A 129 -100.87 -15.99 0.03
N GLN A 130 -100.45 -16.19 1.27
CA GLN A 130 -101.30 -16.10 2.44
C GLN A 130 -100.97 -14.84 3.25
N PRO A 131 -101.95 -14.22 3.94
CA PRO A 131 -101.67 -13.08 4.81
C PRO A 131 -100.66 -13.45 5.90
N ILE A 132 -99.51 -12.78 5.92
CA ILE A 132 -98.47 -12.95 6.94
C ILE A 132 -98.88 -12.14 8.18
N LEU A 133 -99.00 -12.81 9.33
CA LEU A 133 -99.15 -12.20 10.65
C LEU A 133 -97.86 -12.42 11.44
N LEU A 134 -97.07 -11.36 11.61
CA LEU A 134 -95.76 -11.39 12.23
C LEU A 134 -95.82 -10.79 13.64
N SER A 135 -95.88 -11.63 14.66
CA SER A 135 -95.90 -11.18 16.07
C SER A 135 -94.59 -10.48 16.47
N PRO A 136 -94.61 -9.58 17.48
CA PRO A 136 -93.40 -8.89 17.97
C PRO A 136 -92.25 -9.85 18.28
N GLY A 137 -91.05 -9.57 17.77
CA GLY A 137 -89.84 -10.36 18.01
C GLY A 137 -89.72 -11.67 17.21
N ILE A 138 -90.78 -12.11 16.54
CA ILE A 138 -90.79 -13.34 15.74
C ILE A 138 -90.16 -13.11 14.36
N THR A 139 -89.49 -14.15 13.88
CA THR A 139 -88.87 -14.19 12.55
C THR A 139 -89.61 -15.22 11.68
N LEU A 140 -90.14 -14.79 10.54
CA LEU A 140 -90.70 -15.66 9.52
C LEU A 140 -89.67 -15.91 8.42
N THR A 141 -89.61 -17.14 7.95
CA THR A 141 -88.78 -17.52 6.81
C THR A 141 -89.67 -17.90 5.63
N LEU A 142 -89.54 -17.17 4.53
CA LEU A 142 -90.26 -17.41 3.29
C LEU A 142 -89.31 -18.04 2.26
N PRO A 143 -89.54 -19.31 1.84
CA PRO A 143 -88.69 -19.96 0.85
C PRO A 143 -88.97 -19.42 -0.55
N ILE A 144 -87.94 -18.92 -1.23
CA ILE A 144 -87.97 -18.48 -2.62
C ILE A 144 -87.20 -19.52 -3.44
N ILE A 145 -87.90 -20.16 -4.38
CA ILE A 145 -87.37 -21.21 -5.24
C ILE A 145 -87.00 -20.59 -6.58
N PHE A 146 -85.75 -20.78 -6.99
CA PHE A 146 -85.25 -20.38 -8.30
C PHE A 146 -85.06 -21.61 -9.19
N ARG A 147 -85.67 -21.61 -10.38
CA ARG A 147 -85.53 -22.66 -11.40
C ARG A 147 -85.08 -22.05 -12.73
N PRO A 148 -83.78 -22.10 -13.07
CA PRO A 148 -83.26 -21.59 -14.34
C PRO A 148 -83.63 -22.53 -15.49
N LEU A 149 -84.12 -21.96 -16.60
CA LEU A 149 -84.44 -22.70 -17.83
C LEU A 149 -83.49 -22.39 -18.99
N GLU A 150 -82.72 -21.30 -18.90
CA GLU A 150 -81.79 -20.79 -19.90
C GLU A 150 -80.54 -20.22 -19.21
N GLU A 151 -79.40 -20.26 -19.87
CA GLU A 151 -78.13 -19.79 -19.30
C GLU A 151 -77.97 -18.27 -19.48
N LYS A 152 -78.74 -17.50 -18.69
CA LYS A 152 -78.73 -16.04 -18.69
C LYS A 152 -78.90 -15.47 -17.29
N GLU A 153 -78.61 -14.18 -17.12
CA GLU A 153 -78.91 -13.49 -15.86
C GLU A 153 -80.42 -13.31 -15.69
N TYR A 154 -80.92 -13.57 -14.48
CA TYR A 154 -82.34 -13.41 -14.14
C TYR A 154 -82.49 -12.34 -13.08
N MET A 155 -83.46 -11.44 -13.29
CA MET A 155 -83.83 -10.41 -12.32
C MET A 155 -85.34 -10.39 -12.15
N ASP A 156 -85.79 -10.37 -10.89
CA ASP A 156 -87.20 -10.24 -10.52
C ASP A 156 -87.30 -9.52 -9.17
N GLN A 157 -88.52 -9.22 -8.73
CA GLN A 157 -88.76 -8.53 -7.46
C GLN A 157 -89.95 -9.16 -6.74
N LEU A 158 -89.75 -9.43 -5.44
CA LEU A 158 -90.81 -9.90 -4.56
C LEU A 158 -91.42 -8.72 -3.78
N TRP A 159 -92.67 -8.39 -4.04
CA TRP A 159 -93.35 -7.23 -3.45
C TRP A 159 -94.13 -7.60 -2.19
N PHE A 160 -93.98 -6.82 -1.14
CA PHE A 160 -94.73 -6.90 0.11
C PHE A 160 -95.64 -5.67 0.25
N GLU A 161 -96.89 -5.93 0.64
CA GLU A 161 -97.94 -4.94 0.85
C GLU A 161 -98.30 -4.86 2.33
N LYS A 162 -98.35 -3.62 2.83
CA LYS A 162 -98.74 -3.29 4.19
C LYS A 162 -99.70 -2.11 4.16
N ALA A 163 -100.31 -1.78 5.30
CA ALA A 163 -101.19 -0.61 5.40
C ALA A 163 -100.44 0.71 5.13
N GLU A 164 -99.16 0.77 5.47
CA GLU A 164 -98.31 1.95 5.34
C GLU A 164 -97.66 2.11 3.96
N GLY A 165 -97.77 1.10 3.08
CA GLY A 165 -97.25 1.14 1.72
C GLY A 165 -96.71 -0.21 1.23
N MET A 166 -95.95 -0.18 0.13
CA MET A 166 -95.33 -1.36 -0.49
C MET A 166 -93.80 -1.29 -0.48
N PHE A 167 -93.13 -2.42 -0.30
CA PHE A 167 -91.68 -2.55 -0.50
C PHE A 167 -91.34 -3.83 -1.27
N CYS A 168 -90.20 -3.89 -1.95
CA CYS A 168 -89.80 -5.08 -2.73
C CYS A 168 -88.41 -5.60 -2.38
N VAL A 169 -88.22 -6.92 -2.40
CA VAL A 169 -86.89 -7.53 -2.30
C VAL A 169 -86.45 -7.93 -3.70
N ASP A 170 -85.26 -7.47 -4.11
CA ASP A 170 -84.69 -7.83 -5.41
C ASP A 170 -84.27 -9.31 -5.41
N LEU A 171 -84.66 -10.05 -6.44
CA LEU A 171 -84.26 -11.43 -6.69
C LEU A 171 -83.33 -11.43 -7.90
N ARG A 172 -82.06 -11.82 -7.73
CA ARG A 172 -81.09 -11.84 -8.83
C ARG A 172 -80.39 -13.19 -8.94
N ALA A 173 -80.33 -13.77 -10.12
CA ALA A 173 -79.47 -14.90 -10.41
C ALA A 173 -78.43 -14.47 -11.44
N THR A 174 -77.16 -14.46 -11.03
CA THR A 174 -76.03 -14.00 -11.87
C THR A 174 -75.23 -15.19 -12.36
N LEU A 175 -74.70 -15.12 -13.59
CA LEU A 175 -73.80 -16.15 -14.11
C LEU A 175 -72.42 -16.08 -13.45
N PRO A 176 -71.69 -17.21 -13.34
CA PRO A 176 -70.30 -17.20 -12.91
C PRO A 176 -69.44 -16.31 -13.82
N GLY A 177 -68.75 -15.33 -13.25
CA GLY A 177 -67.95 -14.37 -14.01
C GLY A 177 -66.50 -14.29 -13.53
N HIS A 178 -65.59 -14.09 -14.47
CA HIS A 178 -64.21 -13.70 -14.17
C HIS A 178 -64.17 -12.24 -13.71
N LYS A 179 -63.50 -11.97 -12.58
CA LYS A 179 -63.35 -10.60 -12.08
C LYS A 179 -62.08 -10.46 -11.22
N LEU A 180 -61.07 -9.77 -11.77
CA LEU A 180 -59.87 -9.43 -11.04
C LEU A 180 -59.92 -7.98 -10.56
N THR A 181 -59.28 -7.68 -9.44
CA THR A 181 -59.13 -6.31 -8.91
C THR A 181 -57.68 -6.03 -8.55
N CYS A 182 -57.18 -4.89 -9.02
CA CYS A 182 -55.84 -4.35 -8.74
C CYS A 182 -55.96 -2.83 -8.48
N PRO A 183 -54.98 -2.19 -7.86
CA PRO A 183 -54.96 -0.73 -7.72
C PRO A 183 -54.89 -0.03 -9.08
N SER A 184 -55.36 1.22 -9.14
CA SER A 184 -55.36 2.06 -10.35
C SER A 184 -53.98 2.61 -10.70
N SER A 185 -53.11 2.77 -9.70
CA SER A 185 -51.73 3.22 -9.87
C SER A 185 -50.80 2.60 -8.83
N LEU A 186 -49.52 2.52 -9.17
CA LEU A 186 -48.42 2.13 -8.29
C LEU A 186 -47.28 3.13 -8.46
N GLN A 187 -46.97 3.86 -7.40
CA GLN A 187 -45.77 4.71 -7.34
C GLN A 187 -44.60 3.87 -6.82
N LEU A 188 -43.53 3.77 -7.61
CA LEU A 188 -42.27 3.17 -7.17
C LEU A 188 -41.37 4.24 -6.55
N PRO A 189 -40.42 3.84 -5.67
CA PRO A 189 -39.38 4.74 -5.18
C PRO A 189 -38.58 5.37 -6.34
N THR A 190 -38.01 6.54 -6.07
CA THR A 190 -37.07 7.15 -7.02
C THR A 190 -35.81 6.30 -7.10
N CYS A 191 -35.30 6.06 -8.30
CA CYS A 191 -34.18 5.15 -8.55
C CYS A 191 -33.04 5.86 -9.27
N ALA A 192 -31.80 5.51 -8.92
CA ALA A 192 -30.64 5.95 -9.68
C ALA A 192 -30.62 5.26 -11.06
N VAL A 193 -30.11 5.97 -12.09
CA VAL A 193 -29.89 5.37 -13.41
C VAL A 193 -28.93 4.18 -13.30
N GLY A 194 -29.31 3.03 -13.85
CA GLY A 194 -28.56 1.76 -13.78
C GLY A 194 -28.81 0.91 -12.52
N ASP A 195 -29.47 1.46 -11.50
CA ASP A 195 -29.85 0.76 -10.27
C ASP A 195 -31.29 0.20 -10.34
N MET A 196 -31.72 -0.59 -9.35
CA MET A 196 -33.04 -1.23 -9.33
C MET A 196 -33.88 -0.83 -8.11
N ALA A 197 -35.11 -0.39 -8.37
CA ALA A 197 -36.13 -0.17 -7.34
C ALA A 197 -37.28 -1.18 -7.49
N GLU A 198 -37.92 -1.53 -6.37
CA GLU A 198 -38.99 -2.54 -6.35
C GLU A 198 -40.20 -2.06 -5.54
N ALA A 199 -41.40 -2.45 -5.98
CA ALA A 199 -42.64 -2.27 -5.24
C ALA A 199 -43.57 -3.47 -5.48
N CYS A 200 -44.56 -3.69 -4.62
CA CYS A 200 -45.49 -4.81 -4.74
C CYS A 200 -46.94 -4.35 -4.59
N PHE A 201 -47.86 -5.02 -5.30
CA PHE A 201 -49.30 -4.89 -5.09
C PHE A 201 -50.00 -6.25 -5.11
N CYS A 202 -51.26 -6.30 -4.66
CA CYS A 202 -52.06 -7.52 -4.67
C CYS A 202 -53.07 -7.51 -5.82
N LEU A 203 -53.05 -8.58 -6.62
CA LEU A 203 -54.06 -8.90 -7.63
C LEU A 203 -55.06 -9.90 -7.02
N ASN A 204 -56.31 -9.50 -6.84
CA ASN A 204 -57.32 -10.34 -6.17
C ASN A 204 -58.35 -10.85 -7.17
N ASN A 205 -58.63 -12.16 -7.13
CA ASN A 205 -59.78 -12.73 -7.82
C ASN A 205 -61.04 -12.57 -6.95
N VAL A 206 -61.86 -11.58 -7.30
CA VAL A 206 -63.17 -11.33 -6.67
C VAL A 206 -64.33 -11.85 -7.52
N GLY A 207 -64.01 -12.60 -8.58
CA GLY A 207 -64.95 -13.31 -9.43
C GLY A 207 -65.35 -14.65 -8.85
N ASP A 208 -66.25 -15.31 -9.57
CA ASP A 208 -66.81 -16.61 -9.17
C ASP A 208 -66.12 -17.78 -9.90
N LEU A 209 -65.19 -17.49 -10.83
CA LEU A 209 -64.45 -18.47 -11.64
C LEU A 209 -62.94 -18.39 -11.41
N ALA A 210 -62.26 -19.55 -11.51
CA ALA A 210 -60.80 -19.61 -11.63
C ALA A 210 -60.37 -18.77 -12.85
N THR A 211 -59.49 -17.80 -12.62
CA THR A 211 -59.19 -16.77 -13.61
C THR A 211 -57.71 -16.75 -13.90
N TYR A 212 -57.36 -17.10 -15.14
CA TYR A 212 -56.01 -16.94 -15.66
C TYR A 212 -55.76 -15.48 -16.01
N PHE A 213 -54.58 -14.96 -15.66
CA PHE A 213 -54.16 -13.60 -15.95
C PHE A 213 -52.79 -13.57 -16.63
N THR A 214 -52.57 -12.56 -17.47
CA THR A 214 -51.28 -12.26 -18.09
C THR A 214 -51.06 -10.75 -18.09
N TRP A 215 -49.87 -10.31 -17.69
CA TRP A 215 -49.45 -8.91 -17.70
C TRP A 215 -48.67 -8.56 -18.96
N GLU A 216 -49.04 -7.43 -19.57
CA GLU A 216 -48.32 -6.73 -20.61
C GLU A 216 -47.79 -5.41 -20.02
N PHE A 217 -46.48 -5.20 -20.10
CA PHE A 217 -45.77 -4.02 -19.59
C PHE A 217 -44.63 -3.66 -20.53
N SER A 218 -44.08 -2.44 -20.41
CA SER A 218 -42.94 -1.99 -21.21
C SER A 218 -41.71 -1.68 -20.35
N SER A 219 -40.53 -1.80 -20.98
CA SER A 219 -39.24 -1.38 -20.40
C SER A 219 -39.31 0.10 -19.98
N PRO A 220 -38.74 0.49 -18.83
CA PRO A 220 -37.81 -0.24 -17.96
C PRO A 220 -38.43 -1.01 -16.78
N PHE A 221 -39.73 -1.35 -16.85
CA PHE A 221 -40.42 -2.10 -15.79
C PHE A 221 -40.41 -3.60 -16.07
N GLN A 222 -40.37 -4.41 -15.01
CA GLN A 222 -40.68 -5.84 -15.08
C GLN A 222 -41.67 -6.21 -13.99
N MET A 223 -42.56 -7.17 -14.27
CA MET A 223 -43.58 -7.63 -13.32
C MET A 223 -43.49 -9.13 -13.12
N LEU A 224 -43.48 -9.58 -11.87
CA LEU A 224 -43.38 -10.99 -11.48
C LEU A 224 -44.44 -11.34 -10.42
N PRO A 225 -45.26 -12.38 -10.61
CA PRO A 225 -45.35 -13.23 -11.81
C PRO A 225 -46.00 -12.51 -13.00
N THR A 226 -45.51 -12.79 -14.21
CA THR A 226 -46.05 -12.25 -15.47
C THR A 226 -47.42 -12.84 -15.80
N SER A 227 -47.64 -14.12 -15.48
CA SER A 227 -48.93 -14.79 -15.66
C SER A 227 -49.18 -15.82 -14.55
N GLY A 228 -50.43 -16.22 -14.40
CA GLY A 228 -50.81 -17.22 -13.39
C GLY A 228 -52.30 -17.50 -13.36
N LEU A 229 -52.69 -18.53 -12.61
CA LEU A 229 -54.08 -18.88 -12.34
C LEU A 229 -54.44 -18.49 -10.90
N LEU A 230 -55.55 -17.78 -10.71
CA LEU A 230 -56.08 -17.44 -9.39
C LEU A 230 -57.45 -18.06 -9.16
N GLU A 231 -57.58 -18.84 -8.09
CA GLU A 231 -58.89 -19.37 -7.68
C GLU A 231 -59.80 -18.27 -7.10
N PRO A 232 -61.13 -18.44 -7.13
CA PRO A 232 -62.06 -17.50 -6.50
C PRO A 232 -61.69 -17.20 -5.04
N GLY A 233 -61.58 -15.91 -4.70
CA GLY A 233 -61.21 -15.45 -3.36
C GLY A 233 -59.70 -15.44 -3.07
N GLN A 234 -58.86 -15.94 -3.97
CA GLN A 234 -57.39 -15.87 -3.82
C GLN A 234 -56.83 -14.51 -4.25
N ALA A 235 -55.66 -14.19 -3.70
CA ALA A 235 -54.88 -13.01 -4.02
C ALA A 235 -53.44 -13.42 -4.35
N CYS A 236 -52.86 -12.79 -5.37
CA CYS A 236 -51.46 -12.95 -5.77
C CYS A 236 -50.72 -11.64 -5.53
N ARG A 237 -49.50 -11.70 -4.96
CA ARG A 237 -48.61 -10.55 -4.83
C ARG A 237 -47.79 -10.39 -6.11
N ILE A 238 -48.01 -9.30 -6.83
CA ILE A 238 -47.24 -8.93 -8.02
C ILE A 238 -46.12 -7.99 -7.59
N LYS A 239 -44.87 -8.40 -7.83
CA LYS A 239 -43.66 -7.62 -7.66
C LYS A 239 -43.36 -6.87 -8.95
N VAL A 240 -43.17 -5.56 -8.85
CA VAL A 240 -42.77 -4.68 -9.95
C VAL A 240 -41.35 -4.20 -9.69
N THR A 241 -40.44 -4.44 -10.64
CA THR A 241 -39.07 -3.92 -10.61
C THR A 241 -38.91 -2.83 -11.66
N PHE A 242 -38.08 -1.83 -11.37
CA PHE A 242 -37.81 -0.68 -12.21
C PHE A 242 -36.30 -0.43 -12.29
N GLN A 243 -35.75 -0.47 -13.49
CA GLN A 243 -34.32 -0.27 -13.74
C GLN A 243 -34.11 0.77 -14.86
N PRO A 244 -34.10 2.08 -14.55
CA PRO A 244 -34.04 3.13 -15.55
C PRO A 244 -32.66 3.25 -16.19
N LEU A 245 -32.63 3.40 -17.52
CA LEU A 245 -31.40 3.72 -18.27
C LEU A 245 -31.23 5.24 -18.49
N MET A 246 -32.26 6.04 -18.21
CA MET A 246 -32.24 7.49 -18.37
C MET A 246 -32.89 8.19 -17.17
N ALA A 247 -32.41 9.39 -16.85
CA ALA A 247 -32.92 10.20 -15.74
C ALA A 247 -34.19 10.98 -16.13
N VAL A 248 -35.29 10.26 -16.31
CA VAL A 248 -36.60 10.83 -16.67
C VAL A 248 -37.71 10.31 -15.75
N ILE A 249 -38.86 10.98 -15.79
CA ILE A 249 -40.08 10.50 -15.13
C ILE A 249 -40.74 9.50 -16.08
N TYR A 250 -40.96 8.28 -15.59
CA TYR A 250 -41.66 7.21 -16.29
C TYR A 250 -43.08 7.12 -15.77
N ASN A 251 -44.04 7.23 -16.68
CA ASN A 251 -45.46 7.02 -16.40
C ASN A 251 -46.00 6.09 -17.48
N VAL A 252 -46.10 4.80 -17.16
CA VAL A 252 -46.36 3.72 -18.12
C VAL A 252 -47.58 2.93 -17.68
N GLN A 253 -48.47 2.61 -18.60
CA GLN A 253 -49.61 1.74 -18.34
C GLN A 253 -49.23 0.27 -18.51
N ALA A 254 -49.37 -0.53 -17.46
CA ALA A 254 -49.35 -1.98 -17.54
C ALA A 254 -50.77 -2.53 -17.63
N THR A 255 -51.00 -3.51 -18.50
CA THR A 255 -52.33 -4.08 -18.77
C THR A 255 -52.36 -5.55 -18.40
N CYS A 256 -53.30 -5.94 -17.55
CA CYS A 256 -53.61 -7.31 -17.20
C CYS A 256 -54.77 -7.81 -18.06
N SER A 257 -54.51 -8.75 -18.94
CA SER A 257 -55.52 -9.47 -19.72
C SER A 257 -55.97 -10.73 -18.97
N TYR A 258 -57.27 -10.94 -18.81
CA TYR A 258 -57.82 -12.07 -18.04
C TYR A 258 -59.18 -12.59 -18.55
N GLY A 259 -59.58 -13.76 -18.06
CA GLY A 259 -60.85 -14.45 -18.36
C GLY A 259 -60.79 -15.41 -19.56
N GLY A 260 -61.89 -16.14 -19.83
CA GLY A 260 -61.99 -17.28 -20.77
C GLY A 260 -61.78 -17.03 -22.27
N ARG A 261 -60.97 -16.02 -22.64
CA ARG A 261 -60.36 -15.71 -23.96
C ARG A 261 -59.55 -14.39 -23.90
N SER A 262 -59.07 -13.97 -22.72
CA SER A 262 -58.38 -12.68 -22.49
C SER A 262 -59.20 -11.43 -22.90
N LYS A 263 -60.54 -11.52 -22.88
CA LYS A 263 -61.43 -10.44 -23.30
C LYS A 263 -61.54 -9.31 -22.27
N GLN A 264 -61.24 -9.57 -21.01
CA GLN A 264 -61.28 -8.57 -19.95
C GLN A 264 -59.89 -7.99 -19.71
N LYS A 265 -59.83 -6.69 -19.48
CA LYS A 265 -58.59 -5.97 -19.23
C LYS A 265 -58.72 -5.12 -17.98
N ASN A 266 -57.73 -5.22 -17.10
CA ASN A 266 -57.49 -4.24 -16.06
C ASN A 266 -56.19 -3.51 -16.40
N SER A 267 -56.10 -2.24 -16.05
CA SER A 267 -54.86 -1.48 -16.23
C SER A 267 -54.42 -0.84 -14.92
N ILE A 268 -53.11 -0.69 -14.78
CA ILE A 268 -52.46 0.01 -13.68
C ILE A 268 -51.46 1.01 -14.25
N GLN A 269 -51.45 2.22 -13.71
CA GLN A 269 -50.44 3.23 -14.03
C GLN A 269 -49.20 3.01 -13.16
N LEU A 270 -48.07 2.67 -13.76
CA LEU A 270 -46.77 2.54 -13.10
C LEU A 270 -46.04 3.87 -13.20
N GLN A 271 -45.73 4.45 -12.04
CA GLN A 271 -45.08 5.75 -11.93
C GLN A 271 -43.75 5.59 -11.20
N ALA A 272 -42.67 6.01 -11.83
CA ALA A 272 -41.34 6.00 -11.24
C ALA A 272 -40.49 7.14 -11.81
N ALA A 273 -39.43 7.52 -11.11
CA ALA A 273 -38.50 8.53 -11.58
C ALA A 273 -37.08 7.99 -11.56
N GLY A 274 -36.41 8.05 -12.71
CA GLY A 274 -34.97 7.88 -12.81
C GLY A 274 -34.27 9.19 -12.48
N LYS A 275 -33.21 9.14 -11.67
CA LYS A 275 -32.36 10.30 -11.34
C LYS A 275 -30.89 9.95 -11.53
N CYS A 276 -30.07 10.94 -11.89
CA CYS A 276 -28.62 10.78 -11.89
C CYS A 276 -28.10 10.85 -10.45
N ALA A 277 -27.37 9.82 -10.03
CA ALA A 277 -26.53 9.94 -8.84
C ALA A 277 -25.47 11.02 -9.09
N GLN A 278 -25.22 11.86 -8.08
CA GLN A 278 -24.16 12.86 -8.12
C GLN A 278 -23.22 12.62 -6.94
N LEU A 279 -21.92 12.72 -7.20
CA LEU A 279 -20.88 12.62 -6.18
C LEU A 279 -19.97 13.83 -6.28
N LEU A 280 -19.96 14.62 -5.21
CA LEU A 280 -19.04 15.73 -5.05
C LEU A 280 -17.82 15.25 -4.30
N VAL A 281 -16.67 15.33 -4.95
CA VAL A 281 -15.37 14.98 -4.38
C VAL A 281 -14.73 16.24 -3.81
N SER A 282 -14.23 16.16 -2.58
CA SER A 282 -13.51 17.26 -1.93
C SER A 282 -12.41 16.70 -1.03
N ILE A 283 -11.33 17.44 -0.83
CA ILE A 283 -10.21 16.99 0.01
C ILE A 283 -10.52 17.26 1.49
N ARG A 284 -10.27 16.28 2.37
CA ARG A 284 -10.35 16.47 3.83
C ARG A 284 -9.08 17.21 4.28
N GLN A 285 -9.24 18.28 5.06
CA GLN A 285 -8.12 19.14 5.50
C GLN A 285 -7.29 19.68 4.32
N LYS A 286 -7.88 20.66 3.62
CA LYS A 286 -7.28 21.34 2.47
C LYS A 286 -5.98 22.02 2.87
N ARG A 287 -4.94 21.84 2.07
CA ARG A 287 -3.65 22.52 2.22
C ARG A 287 -3.40 23.44 1.02
N PRO A 288 -2.50 24.44 1.12
CA PRO A 288 -2.16 25.32 -0.01
C PRO A 288 -1.66 24.54 -1.23
N GLU A 289 -0.96 23.42 -1.03
CA GLU A 289 -0.35 22.60 -2.07
C GLU A 289 -1.37 21.72 -2.84
N ASP A 290 -2.64 21.70 -2.41
CA ASP A 290 -3.72 20.93 -3.04
C ASP A 290 -4.38 21.67 -4.22
N GLN A 291 -3.89 22.85 -4.56
CA GLN A 291 -4.39 23.66 -5.68
C GLN A 291 -3.69 23.24 -6.99
N ASP A 292 -4.46 23.08 -8.05
CA ASP A 292 -3.92 22.96 -9.41
C ASP A 292 -3.51 24.34 -9.99
N VAL A 293 -2.99 24.34 -11.22
CA VAL A 293 -2.53 25.54 -11.93
C VAL A 293 -3.67 26.56 -12.13
N GLU A 294 -4.93 26.10 -12.12
CA GLU A 294 -6.14 26.89 -12.29
C GLU A 294 -6.76 27.30 -10.92
N GLY A 295 -6.11 26.97 -9.80
CA GLY A 295 -6.58 27.24 -8.43
C GLY A 295 -7.68 26.29 -7.94
N SER A 296 -7.99 25.24 -8.69
CA SER A 296 -9.00 24.23 -8.39
C SER A 296 -8.42 23.10 -7.52
N GLN A 297 -9.19 22.60 -6.55
CA GLN A 297 -8.72 21.60 -5.57
C GLN A 297 -8.82 20.17 -6.09
N LYS A 298 -8.15 19.90 -7.21
CA LYS A 298 -8.10 18.59 -7.87
C LYS A 298 -6.77 17.85 -7.64
N VAL A 299 -5.91 18.36 -6.75
CA VAL A 299 -4.62 17.73 -6.42
C VAL A 299 -4.64 17.29 -4.96
N LEU A 300 -4.45 16.00 -4.72
CA LEU A 300 -4.24 15.47 -3.38
C LEU A 300 -2.74 15.36 -3.12
N HIS A 301 -2.20 16.35 -2.42
CA HIS A 301 -0.78 16.44 -2.13
C HIS A 301 -0.42 15.71 -0.83
N PHE A 302 0.48 14.74 -0.89
CA PHE A 302 1.01 14.01 0.27
C PHE A 302 2.19 14.72 0.93
N GLY A 303 2.78 15.69 0.24
CA GLY A 303 4.01 16.35 0.70
C GLY A 303 5.21 15.44 0.52
N SER A 304 6.19 15.61 1.38
CA SER A 304 7.38 14.75 1.42
C SER A 304 7.23 13.67 2.46
N VAL A 305 7.37 12.42 2.03
CA VAL A 305 7.26 11.21 2.86
C VAL A 305 8.60 10.51 2.83
N ALA A 306 9.08 10.09 4.00
CA ALA A 306 10.38 9.43 4.09
C ALA A 306 10.32 8.03 3.44
N VAL A 307 11.41 7.61 2.81
CA VAL A 307 11.51 6.31 2.12
C VAL A 307 11.16 5.15 3.05
N GLY A 308 10.32 4.23 2.57
CA GLY A 308 9.82 3.09 3.35
C GLY A 308 8.75 3.44 4.40
N CYS A 309 8.38 4.71 4.57
CA CYS A 309 7.24 5.13 5.37
C CYS A 309 5.95 5.24 4.53
N THR A 310 4.82 5.38 5.21
CA THR A 310 3.50 5.52 4.57
C THR A 310 2.82 6.78 5.07
N ALA A 311 2.26 7.56 4.15
CA ALA A 311 1.39 8.67 4.49
C ALA A 311 -0.05 8.39 4.07
N GLU A 312 -1.00 8.82 4.90
CA GLU A 312 -2.43 8.75 4.64
C GLU A 312 -3.00 10.16 4.40
N ARG A 313 -3.79 10.29 3.34
CA ARG A 313 -4.64 11.46 3.07
C ARG A 313 -6.05 10.98 2.78
N GLN A 314 -7.04 11.83 3.04
CA GLN A 314 -8.44 11.43 2.89
C GLN A 314 -9.20 12.38 1.96
N ILE A 315 -10.05 11.79 1.13
CA ILE A 315 -11.04 12.51 0.32
C ILE A 315 -12.42 12.34 0.95
N ARG A 316 -13.28 13.33 0.75
CA ARG A 316 -14.67 13.36 1.19
C ARG A 316 -15.56 13.29 -0.05
N LEU A 317 -16.36 12.23 -0.11
CA LEU A 317 -17.41 12.00 -1.08
C LEU A 317 -18.74 12.45 -0.48
N TYR A 318 -19.43 13.39 -1.11
CA TYR A 318 -20.73 13.88 -0.68
C TYR A 318 -21.76 13.62 -1.76
N ASN A 319 -22.87 12.98 -1.40
CA ASN A 319 -23.99 12.75 -2.30
C ASN A 319 -25.11 13.79 -2.06
N PRO A 320 -25.19 14.88 -2.85
CA PRO A 320 -26.28 15.86 -2.75
C PRO A 320 -27.59 15.37 -3.36
N SER A 321 -27.60 14.21 -4.03
CA SER A 321 -28.78 13.71 -4.74
C SER A 321 -29.75 13.00 -3.81
N VAL A 322 -30.99 12.79 -4.30
CA VAL A 322 -32.07 12.12 -3.55
C VAL A 322 -32.05 10.59 -3.69
N VAL A 323 -31.07 10.04 -4.42
CA VAL A 323 -30.88 8.60 -4.64
C VAL A 323 -29.50 8.18 -4.16
N SER A 324 -29.34 6.92 -3.78
CA SER A 324 -28.03 6.38 -3.42
C SER A 324 -27.05 6.49 -4.60
N ALA A 325 -25.79 6.78 -4.29
CA ALA A 325 -24.74 6.95 -5.28
C ALA A 325 -23.69 5.83 -5.10
N PRO A 326 -23.87 4.66 -5.74
CA PRO A 326 -22.81 3.68 -5.88
C PRO A 326 -21.67 4.25 -6.71
N PHE A 327 -20.43 3.99 -6.29
CA PHE A 327 -19.23 4.48 -6.96
C PHE A 327 -18.15 3.43 -7.04
N ARG A 328 -17.27 3.59 -8.03
CA ARG A 328 -16.03 2.84 -8.18
C ARG A 328 -14.85 3.78 -8.16
N ILE A 329 -13.76 3.35 -7.53
CA ILE A 329 -12.49 4.06 -7.51
C ILE A 329 -11.43 3.18 -8.16
N GLU A 330 -10.72 3.76 -9.11
CA GLU A 330 -9.63 3.09 -9.82
C GLU A 330 -8.39 4.01 -9.84
N MET A 331 -7.22 3.44 -9.58
CA MET A 331 -5.95 4.09 -9.86
C MET A 331 -5.63 3.90 -11.34
N ALA A 332 -5.15 4.95 -12.01
CA ALA A 332 -4.74 4.85 -13.40
C ALA A 332 -3.55 3.89 -13.53
N SER A 333 -3.77 2.73 -14.14
CA SER A 333 -2.69 1.78 -14.41
C SER A 333 -1.85 2.29 -15.58
N ASP A 334 -0.79 3.04 -15.31
CA ASP A 334 0.24 3.26 -16.32
C ASP A 334 0.98 1.94 -16.58
N MET A 335 0.80 1.39 -17.79
CA MET A 335 1.38 0.11 -18.22
C MET A 335 2.93 0.14 -18.21
N LEU A 336 3.55 1.32 -18.11
CA LEU A 336 5.00 1.52 -18.05
C LEU A 336 5.58 1.61 -16.63
N ALA A 337 4.78 1.98 -15.62
CA ALA A 337 5.26 2.17 -14.25
C ALA A 337 4.77 1.05 -13.33
N LYS A 338 5.61 0.02 -13.12
CA LYS A 338 5.40 -1.02 -12.09
C LYS A 338 5.50 -0.50 -10.64
N ASP A 339 5.52 0.81 -10.42
CA ASP A 339 5.70 1.42 -9.10
C ASP A 339 4.34 1.88 -8.56
N GLN A 340 3.62 0.98 -7.90
CA GLN A 340 2.35 1.27 -7.21
C GLN A 340 2.62 2.01 -5.89
N ALA A 341 3.25 3.18 -5.96
CA ALA A 341 3.53 3.99 -4.79
C ALA A 341 2.24 4.55 -4.14
N PHE A 342 1.14 4.66 -4.89
CA PHE A 342 -0.16 5.06 -4.37
C PHE A 342 -1.12 3.88 -4.29
N SER A 343 -1.94 3.83 -3.25
CA SER A 343 -2.99 2.83 -3.11
C SER A 343 -4.26 3.40 -2.47
N CYS A 344 -5.40 2.84 -2.86
CA CYS A 344 -6.70 3.15 -2.29
C CYS A 344 -7.43 1.81 -2.04
N PRO A 345 -7.61 1.38 -0.77
CA PRO A 345 -8.22 0.09 -0.47
C PRO A 345 -9.72 0.05 -0.82
N THR A 346 -10.38 1.21 -0.87
CA THR A 346 -11.79 1.31 -1.27
C THR A 346 -11.89 1.34 -2.78
N SER A 347 -12.32 0.23 -3.40
CA SER A 347 -12.51 0.11 -4.85
C SER A 347 -13.98 0.27 -5.29
N TYR A 348 -14.94 -0.15 -4.46
CA TYR A 348 -16.38 -0.01 -4.71
C TYR A 348 -17.12 0.23 -3.39
N ASP A 349 -18.05 1.18 -3.38
CA ASP A 349 -18.92 1.42 -2.23
C ASP A 349 -20.14 2.28 -2.62
N ILE A 350 -21.03 2.57 -1.65
CA ILE A 350 -22.24 3.38 -1.83
C ILE A 350 -22.22 4.57 -0.86
N VAL A 351 -22.67 5.74 -1.33
CA VAL A 351 -22.96 6.92 -0.50
C VAL A 351 -24.46 7.20 -0.53
N THR A 352 -25.11 7.15 0.62
CA THR A 352 -26.56 7.39 0.74
C THR A 352 -26.92 8.87 0.54
N PRO A 353 -28.18 9.21 0.24
CA PRO A 353 -28.62 10.60 0.07
C PRO A 353 -28.24 11.50 1.26
N GLY A 354 -27.52 12.59 1.00
CA GLY A 354 -27.08 13.55 2.02
C GLY A 354 -25.87 13.11 2.85
N GLU A 355 -25.37 11.89 2.67
CA GLU A 355 -24.22 11.36 3.42
C GLU A 355 -22.90 11.96 2.93
N LYS A 356 -21.96 12.14 3.88
CA LYS A 356 -20.57 12.50 3.63
C LYS A 356 -19.69 11.33 4.05
N LYS A 357 -19.11 10.64 3.08
CA LYS A 357 -18.22 9.49 3.29
C LYS A 357 -16.76 9.89 3.09
N TYR A 358 -15.88 9.34 3.93
CA TYR A 358 -14.44 9.60 3.83
C TYR A 358 -13.73 8.36 3.31
N VAL A 359 -12.83 8.55 2.33
CA VAL A 359 -12.02 7.49 1.72
C VAL A 359 -10.55 7.82 1.90
N SER A 360 -9.78 6.84 2.38
CA SER A 360 -8.34 6.96 2.58
C SER A 360 -7.56 6.59 1.34
N VAL A 361 -6.58 7.41 1.01
CA VAL A 361 -5.58 7.18 -0.04
C VAL A 361 -4.22 7.19 0.63
N PHE A 362 -3.38 6.22 0.28
CA PHE A 362 -2.08 6.02 0.88
C PHE A 362 -0.97 6.24 -0.14
N PHE A 363 0.17 6.77 0.33
CA PHE A 363 1.39 6.94 -0.43
C PHE A 363 2.55 6.21 0.27
N HIS A 364 3.20 5.30 -0.45
CA HIS A 364 4.27 4.41 -0.02
C HIS A 364 5.46 4.53 -0.99
N PRO A 365 6.31 5.55 -0.84
CA PRO A 365 7.43 5.73 -1.75
C PRO A 365 8.58 4.75 -1.48
N GLU A 366 9.07 4.12 -2.55
CA GLU A 366 10.25 3.23 -2.52
C GLU A 366 11.47 3.83 -3.24
N THR A 367 11.31 4.93 -3.98
CA THR A 367 12.36 5.55 -4.79
C THR A 367 12.52 7.03 -4.44
N LEU A 368 13.75 7.51 -4.20
CA LEU A 368 13.99 8.92 -3.83
C LEU A 368 13.92 9.86 -5.03
N ASP A 369 13.70 11.14 -4.75
CA ASP A 369 13.93 12.28 -5.66
C ASP A 369 13.16 12.24 -6.97
N VAL A 370 12.11 11.43 -7.02
CA VAL A 370 11.13 11.47 -8.09
C VAL A 370 9.85 12.03 -7.50
N ARG A 371 9.33 13.09 -8.12
CA ARG A 371 7.94 13.49 -7.92
C ARG A 371 7.06 12.34 -8.41
N THR A 372 6.53 11.55 -7.49
CA THR A 372 5.58 10.49 -7.83
C THR A 372 4.22 11.13 -8.07
N MET A 373 3.62 10.82 -9.21
CA MET A 373 2.35 11.37 -9.63
C MET A 373 1.51 10.26 -10.27
N ASP A 374 0.25 10.21 -9.90
CA ASP A 374 -0.73 9.30 -10.47
C ASP A 374 -2.12 9.97 -10.45
N TYR A 375 -3.13 9.29 -10.95
CA TYR A 375 -4.50 9.77 -11.01
C TYR A 375 -5.47 8.74 -10.42
N LEU A 376 -6.33 9.24 -9.54
CA LEU A 376 -7.43 8.51 -8.94
C LEU A 376 -8.72 8.86 -9.71
N SER A 377 -9.30 7.89 -10.41
CA SER A 377 -10.57 8.05 -11.10
C SER A 377 -11.73 7.61 -10.20
N ILE A 378 -12.65 8.53 -9.95
CA ILE A 378 -13.84 8.30 -9.12
C ILE A 378 -15.08 8.35 -10.02
N MET A 379 -15.74 7.21 -10.16
CA MET A 379 -16.82 7.01 -11.13
C MET A 379 -18.14 6.67 -10.42
N PRO A 380 -19.16 7.55 -10.47
CA PRO A 380 -20.52 7.20 -10.09
C PRO A 380 -21.08 6.16 -11.07
N SER A 381 -21.80 5.16 -10.57
CA SER A 381 -22.48 4.20 -11.46
C SER A 381 -23.61 4.88 -12.24
N GLY A 382 -23.75 4.54 -13.53
CA GLY A 382 -24.84 5.03 -14.39
C GLY A 382 -24.70 6.48 -14.89
N CYS A 383 -23.59 7.17 -14.57
CA CYS A 383 -23.31 8.53 -15.06
C CYS A 383 -21.96 8.56 -15.80
N ALA A 384 -21.88 9.32 -16.90
CA ALA A 384 -20.64 9.47 -17.67
C ALA A 384 -19.61 10.44 -17.03
N ALA A 385 -20.02 11.19 -16.00
CA ALA A 385 -19.17 12.18 -15.34
C ALA A 385 -18.21 11.52 -14.34
N GLN A 386 -16.99 11.21 -14.78
CA GLN A 386 -15.90 10.79 -13.89
C GLN A 386 -15.24 12.01 -13.24
N THR A 387 -14.86 11.88 -11.95
CA THR A 387 -13.98 12.86 -11.29
C THR A 387 -12.57 12.31 -11.25
N LEU A 388 -11.66 13.00 -11.92
CA LEU A 388 -10.23 12.67 -11.91
C LEU A 388 -9.52 13.52 -10.86
N LEU A 389 -8.91 12.87 -9.87
CA LEU A 389 -8.13 13.51 -8.83
C LEU A 389 -6.65 13.17 -9.01
N LYS A 390 -5.80 14.18 -9.17
CA LYS A 390 -4.36 14.01 -9.28
C LYS A 390 -3.77 13.74 -7.91
N VAL A 391 -3.02 12.66 -7.72
CA VAL A 391 -2.27 12.39 -6.48
C VAL A 391 -0.80 12.71 -6.69
N VAL A 392 -0.19 13.41 -5.74
CA VAL A 392 1.23 13.83 -5.83
C VAL A 392 1.92 13.61 -4.50
N GLY A 393 3.11 13.02 -4.54
CA GLY A 393 3.95 12.80 -3.37
C GLY A 393 5.42 12.91 -3.73
N PHE A 394 6.24 13.22 -2.74
CA PHE A 394 7.69 13.26 -2.85
C PHE A 394 8.30 12.27 -1.86
N CYS A 395 9.33 11.55 -2.28
CA CYS A 395 10.10 10.71 -1.39
C CYS A 395 11.32 11.47 -0.86
N ARG A 396 11.59 11.40 0.44
CA ARG A 396 12.82 11.91 1.06
C ARG A 396 13.64 10.77 1.65
N GLY A 397 14.96 10.90 1.55
CA GLY A 397 15.90 9.98 2.16
C GLY A 397 16.06 10.22 3.67
N PRO A 398 17.00 9.51 4.30
CA PRO A 398 17.49 9.88 5.61
C PRO A 398 18.20 11.24 5.58
N ASP A 399 18.37 11.82 6.77
CA ASP A 399 19.09 13.09 6.97
C ASP A 399 20.07 12.89 8.13
N VAL A 400 21.10 12.11 7.86
CA VAL A 400 22.16 11.77 8.80
C VAL A 400 23.20 12.88 8.82
N SER A 401 23.64 13.27 10.01
CA SER A 401 24.74 14.21 10.19
C SER A 401 25.66 13.80 11.34
N LEU A 402 26.93 14.19 11.24
CA LEU A 402 27.93 14.02 12.31
C LEU A 402 27.97 15.32 13.15
N GLN A 403 28.23 15.20 14.44
CA GLN A 403 28.42 16.35 15.34
C GLN A 403 29.53 17.28 14.86
N GLN A 404 30.59 16.71 14.31
CA GLN A 404 31.73 17.42 13.74
C GLN A 404 32.36 16.57 12.63
N ASN A 405 33.02 17.23 11.68
CA ASN A 405 33.64 16.59 10.51
C ASN A 405 35.15 16.34 10.68
N CYS A 406 35.71 16.66 11.85
CA CYS A 406 37.12 16.41 12.17
C CYS A 406 37.25 15.96 13.62
N ILE A 407 38.06 14.94 13.89
CA ILE A 407 38.46 14.52 15.22
C ILE A 407 39.96 14.71 15.36
N ASP A 408 40.34 15.53 16.35
CA ASP A 408 41.71 15.84 16.68
C ASP A 408 42.16 15.05 17.92
N PHE A 409 42.93 13.99 17.70
CA PHE A 409 43.52 13.18 18.76
C PHE A 409 44.78 13.82 19.36
N SER A 410 45.16 15.01 18.90
CA SER A 410 46.35 15.74 19.31
C SER A 410 47.62 14.90 19.10
N TRP A 411 48.42 14.72 20.14
CA TRP A 411 49.60 13.85 20.10
C TRP A 411 49.53 12.77 21.17
N VAL A 412 50.08 11.59 20.85
CA VAL A 412 50.23 10.46 21.76
C VAL A 412 51.64 9.88 21.62
N ASN A 413 52.14 9.19 22.65
CA ASN A 413 53.39 8.46 22.49
C ASN A 413 53.16 7.13 21.75
N LEU A 414 54.21 6.62 21.12
CA LEU A 414 54.21 5.31 20.50
C LEU A 414 53.76 4.25 21.52
N ARG A 415 52.86 3.35 21.12
CA ARG A 415 52.19 2.32 21.95
C ARG A 415 51.06 2.83 22.85
N GLU A 416 50.85 4.14 22.97
CA GLU A 416 49.67 4.70 23.62
C GLU A 416 48.49 4.76 22.64
N HIS A 417 47.31 5.05 23.17
CA HIS A 417 46.13 5.29 22.36
C HIS A 417 45.26 6.39 22.96
N SER A 418 44.50 7.05 22.10
CA SER A 418 43.53 8.07 22.49
C SER A 418 42.16 7.71 21.94
N GLU A 419 41.10 7.92 22.73
CA GLU A 419 39.71 7.70 22.32
C GLU A 419 38.90 8.98 22.50
N GLN A 420 38.10 9.33 21.49
CA GLN A 420 37.18 10.46 21.52
C GLN A 420 35.78 10.03 21.07
N PRO A 421 34.72 10.51 21.74
CA PRO A 421 33.35 10.26 21.32
C PRO A 421 32.94 11.20 20.17
N LEU A 422 32.12 10.71 19.25
CA LEU A 422 31.48 11.48 18.18
C LEU A 422 30.02 11.10 18.09
N TRP A 423 29.09 12.06 18.08
CA TRP A 423 27.69 11.74 17.83
C TRP A 423 27.36 11.71 16.34
N ILE A 424 26.55 10.72 15.95
CA ILE A 424 25.87 10.63 14.65
C ILE A 424 24.37 10.69 14.91
N GLU A 425 23.65 11.52 14.16
CA GLU A 425 22.20 11.73 14.35
C GLU A 425 21.45 11.64 13.03
N ASN A 426 20.25 11.07 13.07
CA ASN A 426 19.31 11.04 11.95
C ASN A 426 18.16 12.00 12.22
N LYS A 427 18.07 13.08 11.44
CA LYS A 427 17.03 14.11 11.54
C LYS A 427 15.76 13.75 10.76
N SER A 428 15.78 12.71 9.94
CA SER A 428 14.62 12.21 9.20
C SER A 428 13.76 11.27 10.06
N ASP A 429 12.56 10.95 9.57
CA ASP A 429 11.64 9.99 10.19
C ASP A 429 11.89 8.54 9.73
N CYS A 430 12.57 8.34 8.59
CA CYS A 430 12.91 7.00 8.12
C CYS A 430 14.14 6.43 8.84
N THR A 431 14.30 5.12 8.72
CA THR A 431 15.48 4.40 9.18
C THR A 431 16.66 4.61 8.23
N ALA A 432 17.81 4.99 8.75
CA ALA A 432 19.05 5.19 7.99
C ALA A 432 20.02 4.02 8.22
N TYR A 433 20.58 3.48 7.15
CA TYR A 433 21.72 2.56 7.22
C TYR A 433 22.98 3.36 6.95
N PHE A 434 23.98 3.25 7.84
CA PHE A 434 25.26 3.93 7.68
C PHE A 434 26.42 2.92 7.73
N GLN A 435 27.54 3.27 7.11
CA GLN A 435 28.77 2.49 7.10
C GLN A 435 29.98 3.39 6.84
N PHE A 436 30.96 3.35 7.72
CA PHE A 436 32.26 3.99 7.50
C PHE A 436 33.13 3.10 6.60
N ALA A 437 33.68 3.68 5.53
CA ALA A 437 34.60 3.03 4.60
C ALA A 437 36.02 3.00 5.19
N ILE A 438 36.20 2.16 6.21
CA ILE A 438 37.47 1.95 6.92
C ILE A 438 37.52 0.53 7.48
N ASP A 439 38.60 -0.18 7.20
CA ASP A 439 38.94 -1.41 7.93
C ASP A 439 39.52 -1.05 9.30
N CYS A 440 38.66 -1.01 10.31
CA CYS A 440 39.03 -0.67 11.69
C CYS A 440 39.99 -1.67 12.35
N GLN A 441 40.25 -2.83 11.73
CA GLN A 441 41.21 -3.81 12.26
C GLN A 441 42.63 -3.53 11.79
N GLU A 442 42.79 -3.02 10.56
CA GLU A 442 44.10 -2.76 9.95
C GLU A 442 44.52 -1.30 9.99
N SER A 443 43.60 -0.37 10.24
CA SER A 443 43.94 1.05 10.35
C SER A 443 44.45 1.43 11.74
N VAL A 444 45.30 2.47 11.80
CA VAL A 444 45.64 3.16 13.06
C VAL A 444 44.43 3.88 13.68
N PHE A 445 43.38 4.14 12.88
CA PHE A 445 42.13 4.72 13.35
C PHE A 445 41.02 3.67 13.39
N SER A 446 40.17 3.70 14.40
CA SER A 446 38.99 2.83 14.48
C SER A 446 37.74 3.59 14.90
N ILE A 447 36.59 3.32 14.28
CA ILE A 447 35.29 3.91 14.60
C ILE A 447 34.35 2.80 15.05
N ARG A 448 33.78 2.90 16.25
CA ARG A 448 32.91 1.84 16.81
C ARG A 448 31.56 2.40 17.26
N PRO A 449 30.42 1.88 16.74
CA PRO A 449 30.33 0.93 15.63
C PRO A 449 30.72 1.55 14.27
N ALA A 450 31.36 0.77 13.39
CA ALA A 450 31.75 1.21 12.03
C ALA A 450 30.59 1.15 11.02
N PHE A 451 29.53 0.40 11.33
CA PHE A 451 28.31 0.33 10.54
C PHE A 451 27.13 0.10 11.46
N GLY A 452 25.93 0.41 11.00
CA GLY A 452 24.73 0.16 11.78
C GLY A 452 23.50 0.82 11.20
N THR A 453 22.46 0.86 12.02
CA THR A 453 21.15 1.39 11.66
C THR A 453 20.73 2.45 12.68
N LEU A 454 20.30 3.61 12.19
CA LEU A 454 19.75 4.70 12.97
C LEU A 454 18.27 4.86 12.65
N VAL A 455 17.41 4.56 13.62
CA VAL A 455 15.97 4.82 13.46
C VAL A 455 15.69 6.32 13.35
N GLY A 456 14.49 6.68 12.87
CA GLY A 456 14.10 8.07 12.72
C GLY A 456 14.24 8.87 14.02
N LYS A 457 14.75 10.10 13.93
CA LYS A 457 15.00 11.01 15.07
C LYS A 457 15.96 10.49 16.13
N ALA A 458 16.70 9.41 15.87
CA ALA A 458 17.66 8.86 16.83
C ALA A 458 19.06 9.48 16.67
N ARG A 459 19.82 9.37 17.75
CA ARG A 459 21.23 9.74 17.84
C ARG A 459 22.00 8.61 18.50
N MET A 460 23.22 8.36 18.03
CA MET A 460 24.13 7.35 18.56
C MET A 460 25.51 7.96 18.81
N THR A 461 26.21 7.43 19.81
CA THR A 461 27.62 7.78 20.07
C THR A 461 28.53 6.75 19.40
N LEU A 462 29.48 7.25 18.62
CA LEU A 462 30.58 6.52 18.04
C LEU A 462 31.82 6.72 18.92
N HIS A 463 32.59 5.66 19.11
CA HIS A 463 33.89 5.70 19.78
C HIS A 463 34.98 5.68 18.72
N CYS A 464 35.64 6.80 18.53
CA CYS A 464 36.75 6.95 17.60
C CYS A 464 38.05 6.77 18.38
N THR A 465 38.91 5.84 17.96
CA THR A 465 40.20 5.58 18.62
C THR A 465 41.35 5.77 17.66
N PHE A 466 42.46 6.32 18.16
CA PHE A 466 43.74 6.45 17.45
C PHE A 466 44.81 5.60 18.15
N ARG A 467 45.45 4.70 17.41
CA ARG A 467 46.47 3.73 17.83
C ARG A 467 47.64 3.73 16.83
N PRO A 468 48.56 4.71 16.90
CA PRO A 468 49.65 4.81 15.94
C PRO A 468 50.69 3.69 16.10
N THR A 469 51.29 3.29 14.98
CA THR A 469 52.34 2.26 14.91
C THR A 469 53.74 2.84 14.70
N HIS A 470 53.85 4.10 14.28
CA HIS A 470 55.10 4.78 13.94
C HIS A 470 55.06 6.24 14.43
N PRO A 471 56.19 6.86 14.81
CA PRO A 471 56.23 8.24 15.30
C PRO A 471 56.17 9.27 14.16
N VAL A 472 55.03 9.34 13.47
CA VAL A 472 54.74 10.26 12.36
C VAL A 472 53.44 11.03 12.60
N ILE A 473 53.15 11.99 11.72
CA ILE A 473 51.82 12.61 11.61
C ILE A 473 50.87 11.68 10.86
N TYR A 474 49.61 11.65 11.27
CA TYR A 474 48.56 10.82 10.68
C TYR A 474 47.36 11.68 10.33
N PHE A 475 46.93 11.54 9.08
CA PHE A 475 45.71 12.13 8.54
C PHE A 475 45.02 11.09 7.67
N ARG A 476 43.77 10.79 7.99
CA ARG A 476 42.89 9.97 7.16
C ARG A 476 41.53 10.65 7.04
N ARG A 477 41.04 10.76 5.81
CA ARG A 477 39.67 11.18 5.53
C ARG A 477 38.81 9.95 5.25
N VAL A 478 37.81 9.69 6.10
CA VAL A 478 36.96 8.51 6.04
C VAL A 478 35.57 8.89 5.53
N ALA A 479 35.08 8.19 4.50
CA ALA A 479 33.71 8.35 4.03
C ALA A 479 32.74 7.54 4.92
N CYS A 480 31.70 8.19 5.43
CA CYS A 480 30.53 7.56 6.02
C CYS A 480 29.44 7.47 4.95
N LEU A 481 29.29 6.28 4.37
CA LEU A 481 28.27 5.95 3.40
C LEU A 481 26.92 5.86 4.12
N VAL A 482 25.89 6.50 3.57
CA VAL A 482 24.53 6.43 4.08
C VAL A 482 23.62 6.01 2.94
N HIS A 483 22.89 4.90 3.10
CA HIS A 483 21.97 4.46 2.05
C HIS A 483 20.88 5.52 1.87
N HIS A 484 20.64 5.93 0.63
CA HIS A 484 19.70 7.00 0.25
C HIS A 484 20.12 8.44 0.60
N GLN A 485 21.41 8.68 0.83
CA GLN A 485 21.95 10.03 1.07
C GLN A 485 23.39 10.13 0.54
N ASP A 486 23.83 11.35 0.21
CA ASP A 486 25.23 11.64 -0.07
C ASP A 486 26.14 11.22 1.10
N PRO A 487 27.37 10.73 0.82
CA PRO A 487 28.31 10.34 1.85
C PRO A 487 28.73 11.54 2.68
N LEU A 488 28.94 11.32 3.97
CA LEU A 488 29.57 12.27 4.86
C LEU A 488 31.07 11.98 4.94
N PHE A 489 31.88 12.96 5.28
CA PHE A 489 33.32 12.77 5.46
C PHE A 489 33.76 13.15 6.86
N LEU A 490 34.57 12.29 7.46
CA LEU A 490 35.18 12.48 8.76
C LEU A 490 36.70 12.51 8.61
N ASP A 491 37.31 13.66 8.91
CA ASP A 491 38.76 13.83 9.00
C ASP A 491 39.25 13.32 10.36
N LEU A 492 40.19 12.39 10.36
CA LEU A 492 40.83 11.85 11.56
C LEU A 492 42.29 12.29 11.55
N ILE A 493 42.71 13.05 12.57
CA ILE A 493 44.08 13.52 12.70
C ILE A 493 44.69 13.15 14.04
N GLY A 494 45.97 12.82 14.02
CA GLY A 494 46.74 12.54 15.22
C GLY A 494 48.23 12.57 14.92
N THR A 495 49.03 12.85 15.94
CA THR A 495 50.50 12.85 15.84
C THR A 495 51.08 11.84 16.81
N CYS A 496 52.02 11.01 16.36
CA CYS A 496 52.71 10.07 17.23
C CYS A 496 54.14 10.54 17.52
N HIS A 497 54.53 10.51 18.79
CA HIS A 497 55.89 10.79 19.24
C HIS A 497 56.59 9.52 19.72
N SER A 498 57.91 9.50 19.64
CA SER A 498 58.77 8.56 20.36
C SER A 498 59.85 9.32 21.13
N ASP A 499 60.67 8.60 21.89
CA ASP A 499 61.80 9.19 22.61
C ASP A 499 62.79 9.89 21.66
N SER A 500 62.95 9.36 20.44
CA SER A 500 63.90 9.86 19.44
C SER A 500 63.29 10.74 18.36
N THR A 501 61.98 10.68 18.15
CA THR A 501 61.33 11.27 16.97
C THR A 501 60.07 12.01 17.39
N LYS A 502 60.06 13.33 17.17
CA LYS A 502 58.99 14.23 17.60
C LYS A 502 58.58 15.13 16.42
N PRO A 503 57.70 14.66 15.52
CA PRO A 503 57.13 15.49 14.48
C PRO A 503 56.25 16.61 15.07
N ALA A 504 56.03 17.66 14.28
CA ALA A 504 55.10 18.72 14.63
C ALA A 504 53.66 18.21 14.79
N ILE A 505 52.92 18.81 15.72
CA ILE A 505 51.56 18.40 16.06
C ILE A 505 50.61 18.87 14.97
N LEU A 506 49.97 17.92 14.29
CA LEU A 506 48.95 18.19 13.28
C LEU A 506 47.66 18.74 13.93
N ARG A 507 47.11 19.83 13.39
CA ARG A 507 45.90 20.51 13.87
C ARG A 507 44.90 20.68 12.73
N PRO A 508 43.59 20.90 13.03
CA PRO A 508 42.57 21.08 11.99
C PRO A 508 42.87 22.23 11.02
N GLN A 509 43.50 23.31 11.50
CA GLN A 509 43.90 24.45 10.67
C GLN A 509 44.90 24.06 9.56
N HIS A 510 45.80 23.11 9.84
CA HIS A 510 46.75 22.61 8.85
C HIS A 510 46.06 21.89 7.69
N LEU A 511 44.92 21.22 7.94
CA LEU A 511 44.11 20.62 6.87
C LEU A 511 43.44 21.68 6.00
N ALA A 512 42.97 22.78 6.60
CA ALA A 512 42.39 23.89 5.86
C ALA A 512 43.42 24.54 4.92
N TRP A 513 44.62 24.80 5.43
CA TRP A 513 45.73 25.29 4.61
C TRP A 513 46.15 24.29 3.54
N TYR A 514 46.29 23.02 3.88
CA TYR A 514 46.63 21.95 2.93
C TYR A 514 45.67 21.89 1.73
N ARG A 515 44.35 21.96 1.97
CA ARG A 515 43.35 22.00 0.90
C ARG A 515 43.57 23.19 -0.03
N THR A 516 43.80 24.37 0.53
CA THR A 516 44.09 25.58 -0.24
C THR A 516 45.41 25.45 -1.01
N HIS A 517 46.47 24.92 -0.38
CA HIS A 517 47.76 24.67 -1.03
C HIS A 517 47.65 23.67 -2.18
N LEU A 518 46.73 22.71 -2.07
CA LEU A 518 46.54 21.68 -3.07
C LEU A 518 46.01 22.28 -4.38
N VAL A 519 45.08 23.24 -4.30
CA VAL A 519 44.59 23.99 -5.48
C VAL A 519 45.67 24.94 -6.03
N ARG A 520 46.54 25.46 -5.14
CA ARG A 520 47.66 26.33 -5.52
C ARG A 520 48.89 25.54 -6.01
N GLY A 521 48.85 24.21 -6.02
CA GLY A 521 49.97 23.36 -6.42
C GLY A 521 51.19 23.40 -5.47
N LEU A 522 51.01 23.92 -4.25
CA LEU A 522 52.08 24.09 -3.25
C LEU A 522 52.35 22.81 -2.45
N THR A 523 51.42 21.85 -2.42
CA THR A 523 51.57 20.57 -1.70
C THR A 523 52.68 19.68 -2.27
N LEU A 524 53.14 19.94 -3.50
CA LEU A 524 54.24 19.23 -4.15
C LEU A 524 55.62 19.64 -3.62
N TYR A 525 55.72 20.73 -2.86
CA TYR A 525 56.97 21.18 -2.26
C TYR A 525 57.04 20.77 -0.79
N PRO A 526 58.21 20.31 -0.32
CA PRO A 526 58.41 19.97 1.08
C PRO A 526 58.46 21.25 1.97
N PRO A 527 58.13 21.13 3.27
CA PRO A 527 58.01 22.28 4.18
C PRO A 527 59.25 23.17 4.30
N ASP A 528 60.45 22.59 4.26
CA ASP A 528 61.72 23.32 4.28
C ASP A 528 61.89 24.24 3.06
N ILE A 529 61.52 23.76 1.87
CA ILE A 529 61.53 24.56 0.65
C ILE A 529 60.46 25.65 0.71
N LEU A 530 59.27 25.35 1.22
CA LEU A 530 58.20 26.33 1.37
C LEU A 530 58.58 27.44 2.37
N GLY A 531 59.21 27.08 3.49
CA GLY A 531 59.73 28.02 4.48
C GLY A 531 60.79 28.95 3.89
N LEU A 532 61.74 28.39 3.13
CA LEU A 532 62.73 29.19 2.39
C LEU A 532 62.06 30.15 1.39
N MET A 533 61.11 29.68 0.59
CA MET A 533 60.39 30.52 -0.37
C MET A 533 59.61 31.66 0.32
N LEU A 534 59.05 31.41 1.51
CA LEU A 534 58.39 32.43 2.31
C LEU A 534 59.40 33.46 2.85
N SER A 535 60.53 33.01 3.40
CA SER A 535 61.59 33.91 3.91
C SER A 535 62.20 34.80 2.81
N GLU A 536 62.29 34.28 1.58
CA GLU A 536 62.77 34.98 0.38
C GLU A 536 61.69 35.87 -0.26
N LYS A 537 60.50 35.97 0.33
CA LYS A 537 59.33 36.71 -0.20
C LYS A 537 58.88 36.26 -1.59
N LYS A 538 59.16 35.01 -1.96
CA LYS A 538 58.61 34.35 -3.16
C LYS A 538 57.21 33.81 -2.92
N LEU A 539 56.84 33.62 -1.65
CA LEU A 539 55.49 33.33 -1.18
C LEU A 539 55.06 34.41 -0.18
N GLU A 540 53.76 34.58 -0.03
CA GLU A 540 53.14 35.35 1.03
C GLU A 540 51.98 34.56 1.64
N GLN A 541 51.44 35.02 2.76
CA GLN A 541 50.25 34.43 3.38
C GLN A 541 49.02 35.25 3.00
N ASP A 542 47.91 34.56 2.70
CA ASP A 542 46.61 35.21 2.53
C ASP A 542 45.97 35.59 3.88
N GLU A 543 44.79 36.20 3.83
CA GLU A 543 44.03 36.61 5.02
C GLU A 543 43.72 35.46 5.99
N ASN A 544 43.72 34.21 5.52
CA ASN A 544 43.47 33.02 6.31
C ASN A 544 44.76 32.32 6.76
N GLY A 545 45.93 32.90 6.47
CA GLY A 545 47.26 32.36 6.78
C GLY A 545 47.77 31.30 5.80
N ALA A 546 47.07 31.03 4.70
CA ALA A 546 47.52 30.04 3.71
C ALA A 546 48.51 30.65 2.72
N LEU A 547 49.61 29.93 2.45
CA LEU A 547 50.60 30.29 1.43
C LEU A 547 49.97 30.55 0.05
N MET A 548 50.35 31.67 -0.57
CA MET A 548 50.03 32.05 -1.93
C MET A 548 51.25 32.64 -2.65
N ILE A 549 51.21 32.61 -3.97
CA ILE A 549 52.23 33.25 -4.82
C ILE A 549 51.86 34.74 -4.93
N PRO A 550 52.78 35.68 -4.66
CA PRO A 550 52.51 37.11 -4.77
C PRO A 550 52.10 37.49 -6.19
N ALA A 551 51.07 38.34 -6.32
CA ALA A 551 50.61 38.81 -7.61
C ALA A 551 51.65 39.74 -8.25
N GLN A 552 52.25 39.32 -9.36
CA GLN A 552 53.11 40.16 -10.20
C GLN A 552 52.23 40.81 -11.30
N ASP A 553 51.81 42.06 -11.06
CA ASP A 553 51.19 43.03 -11.98
C ASP A 553 49.65 43.06 -12.25
N LEU A 554 49.08 44.25 -11.94
CA LEU A 554 47.89 45.01 -12.39
C LEU A 554 46.50 44.42 -12.67
N GLU A 555 46.23 43.12 -12.53
CA GLU A 555 44.85 42.67 -12.28
C GLU A 555 44.84 41.75 -11.07
N ALA A 556 44.30 42.25 -9.96
CA ALA A 556 44.14 41.51 -8.71
C ALA A 556 43.18 40.34 -8.91
N THR A 557 43.66 39.26 -9.51
CA THR A 557 42.96 37.99 -9.53
C THR A 557 42.94 37.48 -8.09
N PRO A 558 41.75 37.22 -7.52
CA PRO A 558 41.66 36.77 -6.13
C PRO A 558 42.40 35.45 -5.97
N ALA A 559 43.08 35.27 -4.83
CA ALA A 559 43.81 34.06 -4.54
C ALA A 559 42.90 32.83 -4.70
N LEU A 560 43.39 31.80 -5.42
CA LEU A 560 42.63 30.57 -5.63
C LEU A 560 42.21 29.97 -4.28
N GLN A 561 40.91 29.70 -4.16
CA GLN A 561 40.29 29.07 -2.98
C GLN A 561 39.96 27.61 -3.28
N TYR A 562 39.83 26.81 -2.22
CA TYR A 562 39.38 25.43 -2.35
C TYR A 562 37.94 25.38 -2.87
N PRO A 563 37.66 24.72 -4.01
CA PRO A 563 36.31 24.68 -4.55
C PRO A 563 35.39 23.85 -3.65
N LEU A 564 34.10 24.17 -3.66
CA LEU A 564 33.09 23.29 -3.08
C LEU A 564 32.94 22.07 -3.98
N ILE A 565 33.41 20.92 -3.50
CA ILE A 565 33.32 19.64 -4.22
C ILE A 565 32.09 18.89 -3.69
N PRO A 566 31.15 18.47 -4.55
CA PRO A 566 30.04 17.64 -4.14
C PRO A 566 30.54 16.32 -3.50
N PRO A 567 29.96 15.85 -2.38
CA PRO A 567 30.47 14.68 -1.67
C PRO A 567 30.54 13.39 -2.52
N MET A 568 29.55 13.19 -3.40
CA MET A 568 29.57 12.07 -4.35
C MET A 568 30.74 12.16 -5.34
N THR A 569 30.99 13.35 -5.88
CA THR A 569 32.15 13.61 -6.75
C THR A 569 33.45 13.35 -6.01
N GLU A 570 33.58 13.82 -4.77
CA GLU A 570 34.76 13.56 -3.92
C GLU A 570 34.98 12.04 -3.71
N TYR A 571 33.91 11.29 -3.44
CA TYR A 571 34.02 9.85 -3.20
C TYR A 571 34.38 9.04 -4.46
N PHE A 572 33.94 9.43 -5.65
CA PHE A 572 34.28 8.71 -6.88
C PHE A 572 35.65 9.10 -7.45
N PHE A 573 36.08 10.34 -7.25
CA PHE A 573 37.27 10.92 -7.89
C PHE A 573 38.35 11.33 -6.86
N ASP A 574 38.58 10.46 -5.88
CA ASP A 574 39.57 10.63 -4.80
C ASP A 574 41.01 10.33 -5.22
N GLY A 575 41.24 9.96 -6.48
CA GLY A 575 42.57 9.63 -7.03
C GLY A 575 43.03 8.20 -6.78
N THR A 576 42.15 7.31 -6.29
CA THR A 576 42.41 5.85 -6.26
C THR A 576 42.09 5.15 -7.58
N SER A 577 41.42 5.83 -8.51
CA SER A 577 41.14 5.36 -9.87
C SER A 577 41.82 6.28 -10.89
N ASP A 578 41.69 5.98 -12.19
CA ASP A 578 42.27 6.77 -13.30
C ASP A 578 41.84 8.26 -13.30
N LEU A 579 40.79 8.61 -12.55
CA LEU A 579 40.22 9.95 -12.46
C LEU A 579 40.36 10.48 -11.04
N ALA A 580 40.95 11.68 -10.92
CA ALA A 580 41.11 12.40 -9.67
C ALA A 580 40.66 13.85 -9.85
N ILE A 581 39.98 14.44 -8.85
CA ILE A 581 39.69 15.89 -8.85
C ILE A 581 41.00 16.67 -8.85
N PHE A 582 41.97 16.18 -8.08
CA PHE A 582 43.32 16.72 -8.03
C PHE A 582 44.32 15.58 -8.15
N PRO A 583 45.40 15.75 -8.92
CA PRO A 583 46.45 14.74 -9.01
C PRO A 583 47.03 14.41 -7.62
N PRO A 584 47.07 13.12 -7.22
CA PRO A 584 47.57 12.75 -5.91
C PRO A 584 49.09 12.97 -5.81
N PRO A 585 49.61 13.58 -4.72
CA PRO A 585 51.05 13.77 -4.54
C PRO A 585 51.83 12.46 -4.41
N VAL A 586 51.17 11.40 -3.96
CA VAL A 586 51.72 10.04 -3.83
C VAL A 586 50.65 9.07 -4.32
N SER A 587 51.03 8.12 -5.18
CA SER A 587 50.11 7.12 -5.72
C SER A 587 50.65 5.70 -5.55
N ILE A 588 49.75 4.72 -5.52
CA ILE A 588 50.06 3.29 -5.41
C ILE A 588 49.32 2.53 -6.51
N GLU A 589 49.99 1.58 -7.16
CA GLU A 589 49.40 0.74 -8.20
C GLU A 589 49.95 -0.70 -8.12
N PRO A 590 49.10 -1.74 -8.18
CA PRO A 590 47.63 -1.67 -8.20
C PRO A 590 47.04 -1.24 -6.84
N VAL A 591 45.80 -0.73 -6.83
CA VAL A 591 45.04 -0.37 -5.61
C VAL A 591 44.18 -1.52 -5.07
N GLU A 592 43.97 -2.55 -5.88
CA GLU A 592 43.21 -3.75 -5.55
C GLU A 592 43.94 -4.98 -6.11
N VAL A 593 44.12 -6.01 -5.28
CA VAL A 593 44.79 -7.26 -5.65
C VAL A 593 43.93 -8.45 -5.23
N ASP A 594 43.66 -9.34 -6.19
CA ASP A 594 43.04 -10.64 -5.94
C ASP A 594 44.07 -11.75 -6.13
N PHE A 595 44.39 -12.46 -5.05
CA PHE A 595 45.27 -13.65 -5.07
C PHE A 595 44.54 -14.91 -5.57
N GLY A 596 43.21 -14.88 -5.67
CA GLY A 596 42.38 -16.00 -6.06
C GLY A 596 42.46 -17.17 -5.08
N ALA A 597 42.50 -18.38 -5.62
CA ALA A 597 42.55 -19.62 -4.85
C ALA A 597 43.98 -19.94 -4.40
N CYS A 598 44.24 -19.91 -3.10
CA CYS A 598 45.48 -20.34 -2.46
C CYS A 598 45.22 -21.48 -1.44
N PRO A 599 44.87 -22.70 -1.89
CA PRO A 599 44.60 -23.84 -1.01
C PRO A 599 45.87 -24.58 -0.53
N SER A 600 47.02 -24.33 -1.17
CA SER A 600 48.30 -24.96 -0.86
C SER A 600 48.94 -24.33 0.39
N PRO A 601 49.72 -25.08 1.19
CA PRO A 601 50.58 -24.51 2.22
C PRO A 601 51.79 -23.73 1.66
N GLU A 602 52.06 -23.82 0.35
CA GLU A 602 53.06 -22.96 -0.30
C GLU A 602 52.55 -21.53 -0.42
N ASP A 603 53.41 -20.57 -0.06
CA ASP A 603 53.07 -19.16 -0.17
C ASP A 603 52.82 -18.78 -1.64
N PRO A 604 51.69 -18.11 -1.96
CA PRO A 604 51.51 -17.53 -3.28
C PRO A 604 52.63 -16.55 -3.60
N ASN A 605 52.98 -16.46 -4.89
CA ASN A 605 54.00 -15.52 -5.33
C ASN A 605 53.63 -14.09 -4.90
N PRO A 606 54.54 -13.35 -4.27
CA PRO A 606 54.26 -11.98 -3.87
C PRO A 606 53.96 -11.10 -5.08
N VAL A 607 52.93 -10.28 -4.98
CA VAL A 607 52.49 -9.38 -6.05
C VAL A 607 53.30 -8.08 -5.97
N PRO A 608 53.91 -7.62 -7.08
CA PRO A 608 54.63 -6.35 -7.07
C PRO A 608 53.63 -5.19 -6.97
N VAL A 609 53.91 -4.26 -6.06
CA VAL A 609 53.15 -3.02 -5.89
C VAL A 609 54.11 -1.85 -6.11
N CYS A 610 53.72 -0.88 -6.93
CA CYS A 610 54.52 0.28 -7.28
C CYS A 610 54.02 1.49 -6.49
N LEU A 611 54.89 2.13 -5.73
CA LEU A 611 54.61 3.39 -5.05
C LEU A 611 55.36 4.51 -5.77
N ALA A 612 54.63 5.53 -6.22
CA ALA A 612 55.19 6.67 -6.93
C ALA A 612 55.11 7.94 -6.07
N ASN A 613 56.25 8.64 -5.96
CA ASN A 613 56.34 9.96 -5.35
C ASN A 613 56.31 11.03 -6.44
N HIS A 614 55.23 11.79 -6.53
CA HIS A 614 55.07 12.90 -7.49
C HIS A 614 55.50 14.25 -6.90
N THR A 615 55.95 14.26 -5.64
CA THR A 615 56.43 15.47 -4.98
C THR A 615 57.87 15.81 -5.34
N LYS A 616 58.27 17.04 -5.05
CA LYS A 616 59.64 17.55 -5.18
C LYS A 616 60.50 17.30 -3.94
N GLY A 617 59.92 16.68 -2.90
CA GLY A 617 60.60 16.31 -1.66
C GLY A 617 60.78 14.80 -1.53
N LYS A 618 61.71 14.40 -0.67
CA LYS A 618 61.86 12.99 -0.29
C LYS A 618 60.75 12.63 0.70
N ILE A 619 60.05 11.53 0.45
CA ILE A 619 59.00 11.02 1.35
C ILE A 619 59.46 9.75 2.06
N THR A 620 58.94 9.54 3.26
CA THR A 620 59.01 8.26 3.97
C THR A 620 57.59 7.69 4.04
N VAL A 621 57.45 6.43 3.66
CA VAL A 621 56.18 5.69 3.68
C VAL A 621 56.26 4.63 4.76
N VAL A 622 55.26 4.57 5.63
CA VAL A 622 55.13 3.57 6.69
C VAL A 622 53.84 2.78 6.51
N TRP A 623 53.94 1.47 6.39
CA TRP A 623 52.79 0.57 6.37
C TRP A 623 52.29 0.32 7.79
N THR A 624 50.97 0.25 7.92
CA THR A 624 50.32 -0.28 9.12
C THR A 624 50.45 -1.80 9.09
N CYS A 625 50.99 -2.39 10.16
CA CYS A 625 51.19 -3.82 10.24
C CYS A 625 50.58 -4.34 11.54
N ARG A 626 49.46 -5.05 11.43
CA ARG A 626 48.89 -5.81 12.53
C ARG A 626 49.56 -7.19 12.59
N SER A 627 50.05 -7.55 13.77
CA SER A 627 50.53 -8.91 14.01
C SER A 627 49.42 -9.93 13.76
N GLY A 628 49.66 -10.89 12.87
CA GLY A 628 48.70 -11.94 12.51
C GLY A 628 47.78 -11.62 11.33
N CYS A 629 47.92 -10.46 10.68
CA CYS A 629 47.23 -10.20 9.41
C CYS A 629 47.72 -11.20 8.33
N PRO A 630 46.80 -11.85 7.58
CA PRO A 630 47.18 -12.75 6.49
C PRO A 630 47.90 -12.04 5.33
N PHE A 631 47.81 -10.72 5.24
CA PHE A 631 48.41 -9.91 4.17
C PHE A 631 49.40 -8.91 4.75
N TRP A 632 50.52 -8.69 4.06
CA TRP A 632 51.49 -7.67 4.46
C TRP A 632 52.33 -7.21 3.28
N VAL A 633 52.97 -6.04 3.40
CA VAL A 633 53.83 -5.46 2.38
C VAL A 633 55.28 -5.41 2.85
N THR A 634 56.21 -5.75 1.96
CA THR A 634 57.66 -5.63 2.23
C THR A 634 58.36 -4.74 1.20
N PRO A 635 59.24 -3.81 1.63
CA PRO A 635 59.54 -3.45 3.03
C PRO A 635 58.37 -2.69 3.70
N GLU A 636 58.27 -2.78 5.03
CA GLU A 636 57.22 -2.11 5.82
C GLU A 636 57.42 -0.59 5.89
N THR A 637 58.66 -0.13 5.92
CA THR A 637 59.02 1.28 5.83
C THR A 637 59.98 1.48 4.67
N CYS A 638 59.73 2.52 3.86
CA CYS A 638 60.65 2.88 2.79
C CYS A 638 60.73 4.39 2.56
N ASP A 639 61.85 4.78 1.96
CA ASP A 639 62.15 6.15 1.58
C ASP A 639 62.09 6.26 0.05
N VAL A 640 61.22 7.13 -0.47
CA VAL A 640 61.09 7.34 -1.92
C VAL A 640 61.61 8.73 -2.30
N PRO A 641 62.66 8.81 -3.14
CA PRO A 641 63.19 10.09 -3.60
C PRO A 641 62.15 10.92 -4.38
N PRO A 642 62.37 12.24 -4.53
CA PRO A 642 61.51 13.10 -5.35
C PRO A 642 61.35 12.58 -6.77
N LEU A 643 60.12 12.61 -7.31
CA LEU A 643 59.82 12.23 -8.70
C LEU A 643 60.31 10.82 -9.09
N LYS A 644 60.35 9.89 -8.12
CA LYS A 644 60.76 8.50 -8.31
C LYS A 644 59.68 7.55 -7.81
N SER A 645 59.77 6.32 -8.28
CA SER A 645 58.92 5.21 -7.83
C SER A 645 59.75 4.11 -7.19
N MET A 646 59.13 3.34 -6.31
CA MET A 646 59.72 2.19 -5.63
C MET A 646 58.79 0.99 -5.75
N ALA A 647 59.36 -0.16 -6.13
CA ALA A 647 58.66 -1.43 -6.12
C ALA A 647 58.74 -2.07 -4.73
N MET A 648 57.60 -2.55 -4.24
CA MET A 648 57.39 -3.28 -3.01
C MET A 648 56.65 -4.59 -3.33
N ARG A 649 56.56 -5.50 -2.36
CA ARG A 649 55.91 -6.81 -2.55
C ARG A 649 54.79 -6.98 -1.56
N LEU A 650 53.58 -7.23 -2.07
CA LEU A 650 52.42 -7.65 -1.30
C LEU A 650 52.43 -9.17 -1.17
N HIS A 651 52.28 -9.66 0.06
CA HIS A 651 52.25 -11.07 0.39
C HIS A 651 50.87 -11.45 0.91
N PHE A 652 50.51 -12.73 0.73
CA PHE A 652 49.31 -13.33 1.29
C PHE A 652 49.66 -14.71 1.83
N ARG A 653 49.27 -15.00 3.07
CA ARG A 653 49.39 -16.33 3.67
C ARG A 653 48.12 -16.65 4.46
N PRO A 654 47.21 -17.48 3.92
CA PRO A 654 45.98 -17.82 4.61
C PRO A 654 46.27 -18.69 5.87
N PRO A 655 45.89 -18.25 7.08
CA PRO A 655 46.18 -18.99 8.31
C PRO A 655 45.35 -20.27 8.47
N HIS A 656 44.18 -20.32 7.84
CA HIS A 656 43.24 -21.45 7.95
C HIS A 656 42.76 -21.91 6.56
N PRO A 657 42.58 -23.23 6.35
CA PRO A 657 42.02 -23.76 5.11
C PRO A 657 40.53 -23.45 4.98
N ASN A 658 40.02 -23.41 3.74
CA ASN A 658 38.60 -23.21 3.42
C ASN A 658 37.97 -21.93 3.99
N CYS A 659 38.73 -20.84 3.98
CA CYS A 659 38.28 -19.53 4.44
C CYS A 659 38.34 -18.50 3.31
N LEU A 660 37.52 -17.47 3.43
CA LEU A 660 37.54 -16.27 2.60
C LEU A 660 38.31 -15.18 3.34
N TYR A 661 39.16 -14.45 2.63
CA TYR A 661 39.98 -13.38 3.18
C TYR A 661 39.84 -12.13 2.31
N ALA A 662 39.63 -10.99 2.95
CA ALA A 662 39.74 -9.68 2.33
C ALA A 662 40.19 -8.68 3.38
N VAL A 663 40.94 -7.66 2.95
CA VAL A 663 41.53 -6.66 3.83
C VAL A 663 41.72 -5.35 3.08
N GLU A 664 41.68 -4.23 3.81
CA GLU A 664 42.19 -2.94 3.32
C GLU A 664 43.46 -2.58 4.11
N LEU A 665 44.62 -2.75 3.49
CA LEU A 665 45.90 -2.35 4.06
C LEU A 665 46.07 -0.83 3.93
N GLU A 666 46.71 -0.22 4.92
CA GLU A 666 46.91 1.22 5.00
C GLU A 666 48.41 1.57 5.12
N ALA A 667 48.83 2.63 4.42
CA ALA A 667 50.15 3.22 4.59
C ALA A 667 50.05 4.76 4.70
N PHE A 668 50.99 5.36 5.40
CA PHE A 668 51.10 6.81 5.53
C PHE A 668 52.40 7.30 4.92
N ALA A 669 52.29 8.18 3.92
CA ALA A 669 53.42 8.87 3.33
C ALA A 669 53.55 10.27 3.95
N VAL A 670 54.75 10.62 4.39
CA VAL A 670 55.08 11.93 4.96
C VAL A 670 56.36 12.46 4.34
N TYR A 671 56.52 13.78 4.23
CA TYR A 671 57.83 14.31 3.87
C TYR A 671 58.84 13.95 4.95
N LYS A 672 60.00 13.42 4.53
CA LYS A 672 61.04 12.98 5.46
C LYS A 672 61.52 14.10 6.38
N VAL A 673 61.52 15.34 5.88
CA VAL A 673 61.91 16.52 6.64
C VAL A 673 61.01 16.77 7.87
N GLN A 674 59.73 16.36 7.82
CA GLN A 674 58.76 16.57 8.91
C GLN A 674 58.91 15.61 10.09
N GLN A 675 59.82 14.63 10.03
CA GLN A 675 60.06 13.70 11.14
C GLN A 675 60.67 14.37 12.38
N SER A 676 61.28 15.55 12.22
CA SER A 676 61.81 16.37 13.31
C SER A 676 61.12 17.73 13.32
N PHE A 677 60.55 18.10 14.45
CA PHE A 677 59.94 19.42 14.67
C PHE A 677 60.88 20.58 14.31
N ASN A 678 62.19 20.46 14.58
CA ASN A 678 63.17 21.52 14.34
C ASN A 678 63.33 21.90 12.87
N ASN A 679 62.86 21.07 11.94
CA ASN A 679 62.95 21.34 10.51
C ASN A 679 61.75 22.12 9.97
N ILE A 680 60.80 22.48 10.84
CA ILE A 680 59.58 23.22 10.48
C ILE A 680 59.67 24.58 11.17
N GLU A 681 60.16 25.57 10.43
CA GLU A 681 60.32 26.94 10.94
C GLU A 681 58.97 27.68 10.97
N GLU A 682 58.14 27.45 9.96
CA GLU A 682 56.88 28.17 9.72
C GLU A 682 55.69 27.21 9.75
N ASP A 683 54.73 27.43 10.66
CA ASP A 683 53.60 26.51 10.92
C ASP A 683 52.72 26.30 9.67
N CYS A 684 52.56 27.34 8.84
CA CYS A 684 51.79 27.28 7.61
C CYS A 684 52.40 26.42 6.50
N THR A 685 53.62 25.87 6.70
CA THR A 685 54.29 24.98 5.75
C THR A 685 54.01 23.50 6.05
N LEU A 686 53.38 23.19 7.19
CA LEU A 686 53.12 21.81 7.60
C LEU A 686 52.18 21.10 6.63
N CYS A 687 52.64 19.98 6.06
CA CYS A 687 51.83 19.11 5.22
C CYS A 687 51.29 17.93 6.05
N PRO A 688 50.00 17.55 5.97
CA PRO A 688 49.51 16.29 6.54
C PRO A 688 50.13 15.09 5.82
N SER A 689 50.03 13.90 6.44
CA SER A 689 50.38 12.65 5.76
C SER A 689 49.39 12.33 4.64
N TRP A 690 49.86 11.68 3.58
CA TRP A 690 48.99 11.04 2.59
C TRP A 690 48.68 9.60 3.00
N CYS A 691 47.41 9.31 3.25
CA CYS A 691 46.92 7.97 3.52
C CYS A 691 46.73 7.23 2.18
N LEU A 692 47.45 6.12 2.02
CA LEU A 692 47.37 5.22 0.87
C LEU A 692 46.67 3.93 1.31
N THR A 693 45.71 3.46 0.52
CA THR A 693 44.97 2.21 0.81
C THR A 693 45.16 1.21 -0.31
N LEU A 694 45.35 -0.07 0.06
CA LEU A 694 45.50 -1.19 -0.86
C LEU A 694 44.54 -2.30 -0.42
N ARG A 695 43.55 -2.61 -1.26
CA ARG A 695 42.65 -3.75 -0.99
C ARG A 695 43.28 -5.04 -1.49
N ALA A 696 43.25 -6.07 -0.65
CA ALA A 696 43.73 -7.39 -1.03
C ALA A 696 42.69 -8.44 -0.64
N GLN A 697 42.49 -9.43 -1.51
CA GLN A 697 41.56 -10.52 -1.27
C GLN A 697 42.10 -11.86 -1.80
N GLY A 698 41.54 -12.95 -1.30
CA GLY A 698 41.88 -14.31 -1.71
C GLY A 698 41.15 -15.35 -0.86
N HIS A 699 41.30 -16.63 -1.20
CA HIS A 699 40.65 -17.71 -0.46
C HIS A 699 41.49 -18.99 -0.38
N SER A 700 41.24 -19.80 0.65
CA SER A 700 41.94 -21.08 0.86
C SER A 700 41.07 -22.31 0.59
N TYR A 701 39.94 -22.14 -0.11
CA TYR A 701 39.09 -23.25 -0.55
C TYR A 701 39.81 -24.16 -1.54
N GLN A 702 39.75 -25.47 -1.28
CA GLN A 702 40.20 -26.50 -2.23
C GLN A 702 39.22 -26.59 -3.41
N ALA A 703 39.73 -26.88 -4.62
CA ALA A 703 38.91 -26.99 -5.83
C ALA A 703 37.81 -28.07 -5.76
N SER A 704 37.95 -29.04 -4.87
CA SER A 704 36.99 -30.13 -4.63
C SER A 704 35.89 -29.79 -3.62
N LEU A 705 36.00 -28.67 -2.89
CA LEU A 705 35.04 -28.28 -1.86
C LEU A 705 34.11 -27.19 -2.38
N GLU A 706 32.81 -27.38 -2.17
CA GLU A 706 31.82 -26.38 -2.52
C GLU A 706 31.93 -25.17 -1.59
N HIS A 707 31.87 -23.99 -2.19
CA HIS A 707 31.72 -22.75 -1.44
C HIS A 707 30.34 -22.75 -0.79
N HIS A 708 30.21 -22.13 0.39
CA HIS A 708 28.90 -22.01 1.01
C HIS A 708 27.98 -21.09 0.19
N ILE A 709 26.69 -21.42 0.16
CA ILE A 709 25.69 -20.66 -0.59
C ILE A 709 25.46 -19.31 0.11
N PRO A 710 25.69 -18.17 -0.58
CA PRO A 710 25.48 -16.85 0.00
C PRO A 710 23.99 -16.59 0.24
N GLN A 711 23.64 -16.24 1.48
CA GLN A 711 22.30 -15.82 1.86
C GLN A 711 22.29 -14.32 2.12
N TYR A 712 21.59 -13.56 1.28
CA TYR A 712 21.61 -12.10 1.34
C TYR A 712 20.28 -11.48 0.91
N SER A 713 20.08 -10.21 1.31
CA SER A 713 19.10 -9.32 0.70
C SER A 713 19.84 -8.18 0.01
N LEU A 714 19.42 -7.84 -1.21
CA LEU A 714 19.99 -6.73 -1.99
C LEU A 714 18.86 -5.76 -2.33
N ASP A 715 18.93 -4.56 -1.78
CA ASP A 715 18.07 -3.44 -2.17
C ASP A 715 18.71 -2.71 -3.35
N THR A 716 17.95 -2.59 -4.44
CA THR A 716 18.43 -2.04 -5.72
C THR A 716 17.60 -0.84 -6.16
N PRO A 717 18.22 0.27 -6.60
CA PRO A 717 17.49 1.40 -7.12
C PRO A 717 16.74 1.00 -8.39
N LYS A 718 15.47 1.35 -8.47
CA LYS A 718 14.65 1.08 -9.67
C LYS A 718 14.97 2.06 -10.80
N LEU A 719 15.30 3.31 -10.46
CA LEU A 719 15.45 4.43 -11.40
C LEU A 719 16.52 5.39 -10.90
N PHE A 720 17.36 5.89 -11.82
CA PHE A 720 18.25 7.02 -11.57
C PHE A 720 17.49 8.34 -11.71
N PRO A 721 17.85 9.39 -10.95
CA PRO A 721 17.28 10.72 -11.16
C PRO A 721 17.69 11.27 -12.52
N ALA A 722 16.79 12.04 -13.14
CA ALA A 722 17.09 12.79 -14.35
C ALA A 722 18.06 13.93 -14.03
N VAL A 723 19.08 14.10 -14.86
CA VAL A 723 20.15 15.09 -14.70
C VAL A 723 20.40 15.82 -16.02
N SER A 724 21.07 16.96 -15.98
CA SER A 724 21.37 17.72 -17.19
C SER A 724 22.38 16.96 -18.07
N PRO A 725 22.42 17.22 -19.39
CA PRO A 725 23.40 16.59 -20.26
C PRO A 725 24.84 16.80 -19.77
N GLY A 726 25.58 15.70 -19.59
CA GLY A 726 26.97 15.73 -19.11
C GLY A 726 27.14 15.66 -17.59
N GLU A 727 26.06 15.79 -16.81
CA GLU A 727 26.11 15.63 -15.36
C GLU A 727 26.01 14.15 -14.94
N PRO A 728 26.68 13.75 -13.84
CA PRO A 728 26.53 12.42 -13.29
C PRO A 728 25.21 12.28 -12.52
N SER A 729 24.63 11.08 -12.57
CA SER A 729 23.48 10.67 -11.77
C SER A 729 23.91 9.57 -10.81
N TYR A 730 23.47 9.66 -9.56
CA TYR A 730 23.92 8.78 -8.50
C TYR A 730 22.79 8.04 -7.78
N ARG A 731 23.09 6.83 -7.28
CA ARG A 731 22.21 6.05 -6.41
C ARG A 731 23.00 5.18 -5.45
N SER A 732 22.35 4.71 -4.39
CA SER A 732 22.92 3.74 -3.45
C SER A 732 22.27 2.36 -3.55
N LEU A 733 23.03 1.33 -3.19
CA LEU A 733 22.58 -0.05 -3.01
C LEU A 733 22.85 -0.48 -1.57
N LEU A 734 22.03 -1.40 -1.06
CA LEU A 734 22.25 -2.00 0.26
C LEU A 734 22.26 -3.53 0.15
N LEU A 735 23.41 -4.14 0.38
CA LEU A 735 23.58 -5.58 0.51
C LEU A 735 23.63 -5.95 1.98
N ILE A 736 22.79 -6.87 2.43
CA ILE A 736 22.79 -7.36 3.82
C ILE A 736 23.08 -8.85 3.81
N ASN A 737 24.10 -9.28 4.56
CA ASN A 737 24.37 -10.70 4.77
C ASN A 737 23.36 -11.28 5.78
N LYS A 738 22.49 -12.15 5.29
CA LYS A 738 21.47 -12.85 6.10
C LYS A 738 21.94 -14.24 6.56
N GLY A 739 23.07 -14.71 6.05
CA GLY A 739 23.66 -15.98 6.43
C GLY A 739 24.46 -15.91 7.72
N SER A 740 24.88 -17.08 8.19
CA SER A 740 25.72 -17.26 9.39
C SER A 740 27.23 -17.23 9.09
N MET A 741 27.63 -17.13 7.82
CA MET A 741 29.03 -17.17 7.37
C MET A 741 29.42 -15.85 6.69
N LEU A 742 30.72 -15.54 6.69
CA LEU A 742 31.30 -14.41 5.97
C LEU A 742 31.06 -14.56 4.47
N MET A 743 30.71 -13.49 3.78
CA MET A 743 30.44 -13.49 2.34
C MET A 743 31.29 -12.44 1.64
N THR A 744 32.00 -12.80 0.57
CA THR A 744 32.66 -11.79 -0.30
C THR A 744 31.74 -11.38 -1.43
N PHE A 745 31.93 -10.17 -1.95
CA PHE A 745 31.34 -9.70 -3.19
C PHE A 745 32.44 -9.15 -4.10
N ASN A 746 32.24 -9.31 -5.40
CA ASN A 746 33.09 -8.77 -6.45
C ASN A 746 32.23 -8.30 -7.62
N LEU A 747 32.54 -7.13 -8.17
CA LEU A 747 31.95 -6.66 -9.41
C LEU A 747 32.51 -7.44 -10.59
N ASP A 748 31.66 -8.16 -11.31
CA ASP A 748 32.06 -8.96 -12.46
C ASP A 748 32.27 -8.07 -13.69
N SER A 749 33.27 -8.42 -14.51
CA SER A 749 33.68 -7.70 -15.72
C SER A 749 32.62 -7.64 -16.81
N LYS A 750 31.57 -8.47 -16.75
CA LYS A 750 30.39 -8.44 -17.63
C LYS A 750 29.44 -7.27 -17.34
N SER A 751 29.69 -6.51 -16.27
CA SER A 751 28.88 -5.35 -15.90
C SER A 751 28.98 -4.24 -16.94
N SER A 752 27.91 -3.44 -17.09
CA SER A 752 27.89 -2.31 -18.02
C SER A 752 28.98 -1.30 -17.70
N SER A 753 29.77 -0.91 -18.71
CA SER A 753 30.79 0.14 -18.62
C SER A 753 30.22 1.54 -18.44
N ASP A 754 28.91 1.73 -18.62
CA ASP A 754 28.24 3.02 -18.44
C ASP A 754 27.92 3.32 -16.96
N ILE A 755 28.24 2.39 -16.07
CA ILE A 755 28.07 2.51 -14.63
C ILE A 755 29.41 2.33 -13.92
N SER A 756 29.66 3.18 -12.94
CA SER A 756 30.73 3.00 -11.95
C SER A 756 30.13 2.62 -10.61
N LEU A 757 30.62 1.54 -10.00
CA LEU A 757 30.19 1.04 -8.69
C LEU A 757 31.35 1.12 -7.70
N ARG A 758 31.11 1.65 -6.50
CA ARG A 758 32.12 1.73 -5.43
C ARG A 758 31.51 1.35 -4.07
N PRO A 759 32.11 0.42 -3.30
CA PRO A 759 33.29 -0.38 -3.63
C PRO A 759 33.00 -1.47 -4.68
N THR A 760 34.04 -1.92 -5.39
CA THR A 760 34.03 -2.99 -6.40
C THR A 760 34.09 -4.38 -5.78
N SER A 761 34.75 -4.51 -4.63
CA SER A 761 34.90 -5.76 -3.89
C SER A 761 34.92 -5.54 -2.38
N GLY A 762 34.74 -6.63 -1.63
CA GLY A 762 34.85 -6.60 -0.18
C GLY A 762 34.27 -7.84 0.50
N LEU A 763 34.22 -7.78 1.83
CA LEU A 763 33.75 -8.85 2.72
C LEU A 763 32.65 -8.33 3.64
N VAL A 764 31.58 -9.10 3.77
CA VAL A 764 30.42 -8.77 4.62
C VAL A 764 30.26 -9.83 5.70
N ALA A 765 30.44 -9.40 6.95
CA ALA A 765 30.25 -10.25 8.13
C ALA A 765 28.79 -10.71 8.30
N PRO A 766 28.54 -11.84 8.99
CA PRO A 766 27.18 -12.28 9.33
C PRO A 766 26.38 -11.16 10.02
N GLY A 767 25.20 -10.85 9.49
CA GLY A 767 24.32 -9.78 10.00
C GLY A 767 24.78 -8.35 9.68
N ALA A 768 25.95 -8.16 9.07
CA ALA A 768 26.42 -6.85 8.61
C ALA A 768 25.85 -6.51 7.23
N HIS A 769 26.03 -5.25 6.82
CA HIS A 769 25.65 -4.75 5.52
C HIS A 769 26.80 -4.03 4.81
N GLN A 770 26.72 -4.00 3.48
CA GLN A 770 27.55 -3.20 2.60
C GLN A 770 26.68 -2.19 1.84
N ILE A 771 27.03 -0.92 1.95
CA ILE A 771 26.46 0.15 1.12
C ILE A 771 27.35 0.34 -0.10
N PHE A 772 26.74 0.40 -1.29
CA PHE A 772 27.45 0.76 -2.52
C PHE A 772 26.90 2.07 -3.02
N LEU A 773 27.78 2.85 -3.64
CA LEU A 773 27.41 4.02 -4.43
C LEU A 773 27.58 3.69 -5.90
N ILE A 774 26.59 4.07 -6.69
CA ILE A 774 26.56 3.92 -8.14
C ILE A 774 26.57 5.30 -8.78
N CYS A 775 27.41 5.47 -9.80
CA CYS A 775 27.46 6.64 -10.66
C CYS A 775 27.18 6.21 -12.11
N THR A 776 26.40 7.01 -12.84
CA THR A 776 26.22 6.86 -14.29
C THR A 776 26.13 8.22 -14.97
N TYR A 777 26.54 8.28 -16.23
CA TYR A 777 26.43 9.46 -17.08
C TYR A 777 25.36 9.19 -18.15
N PRO A 778 24.09 9.56 -17.90
CA PRO A 778 23.02 9.29 -18.86
C PRO A 778 23.30 10.02 -20.18
N LYS A 779 23.17 9.30 -21.29
CA LYS A 779 23.37 9.82 -22.65
C LYS A 779 22.07 9.72 -23.44
N GLY A 780 21.61 10.86 -23.97
CA GLY A 780 20.39 10.95 -24.77
C GLY A 780 19.10 11.02 -23.94
N ASN A 781 17.97 10.99 -24.63
CA ASN A 781 16.64 11.22 -24.02
C ASN A 781 15.80 9.94 -23.88
N SER A 782 16.36 8.77 -24.20
CA SER A 782 15.65 7.48 -24.10
C SER A 782 16.00 6.74 -22.82
N TRP A 783 15.03 6.03 -22.26
CA TRP A 783 15.26 5.11 -21.15
C TRP A 783 16.31 4.06 -21.51
N LYS A 784 17.34 3.94 -20.67
CA LYS A 784 18.39 2.93 -20.80
C LYS A 784 18.40 2.04 -19.57
N GLN A 785 18.31 0.74 -19.80
CA GLN A 785 18.50 -0.23 -18.74
C GLN A 785 19.99 -0.47 -18.55
N HIS A 786 20.44 -0.38 -17.29
CA HIS A 786 21.79 -0.73 -16.91
C HIS A 786 21.78 -2.01 -16.09
N THR A 787 22.74 -2.88 -16.38
CA THR A 787 22.87 -4.19 -15.73
C THR A 787 24.28 -4.32 -15.18
N PHE A 788 24.39 -4.73 -13.93
CA PHE A 788 25.66 -5.08 -13.30
C PHE A 788 25.57 -6.44 -12.63
N TYR A 789 26.70 -7.08 -12.38
CA TYR A 789 26.77 -8.43 -11.84
C TYR A 789 27.65 -8.44 -10.59
N LEU A 790 27.11 -8.94 -9.49
CA LEU A 790 27.86 -9.21 -8.27
C LEU A 790 28.15 -10.70 -8.18
N GLN A 791 29.43 -11.06 -8.18
CA GLN A 791 29.91 -12.40 -7.91
C GLN A 791 30.18 -12.56 -6.42
N PHE A 792 29.61 -13.59 -5.80
CA PHE A 792 29.80 -13.87 -4.39
C PHE A 792 30.77 -15.02 -4.15
N ASN A 793 31.53 -14.94 -3.06
CA ASN A 793 32.40 -16.01 -2.56
C ASN A 793 33.41 -16.52 -3.60
N PHE A 794 33.86 -15.70 -4.56
CA PHE A 794 34.73 -16.11 -5.68
C PHE A 794 34.17 -17.27 -6.53
N CYS A 795 32.87 -17.57 -6.43
CA CYS A 795 32.26 -18.69 -7.13
C CYS A 795 31.47 -18.18 -8.35
N PRO A 796 31.83 -18.56 -9.59
CA PRO A 796 31.10 -18.13 -10.79
C PRO A 796 29.62 -18.57 -10.81
N GLN A 797 29.26 -19.60 -10.05
CA GLN A 797 27.87 -20.06 -9.91
C GLN A 797 27.02 -19.09 -9.06
N TYR A 798 27.65 -18.30 -8.19
CA TYR A 798 26.99 -17.32 -7.34
C TYR A 798 27.05 -15.92 -7.95
N LEU A 799 26.67 -15.83 -9.21
CA LEU A 799 26.57 -14.57 -9.96
C LEU A 799 25.15 -14.02 -9.85
N LYS A 800 25.00 -12.78 -9.38
CA LYS A 800 23.72 -12.10 -9.27
C LYS A 800 23.63 -10.88 -10.16
N VAL A 801 22.54 -10.78 -10.90
CA VAL A 801 22.19 -9.61 -11.72
C VAL A 801 21.54 -8.52 -10.87
N GLY A 802 22.17 -7.35 -10.81
CA GLY A 802 21.59 -6.09 -10.36
C GLY A 802 20.86 -5.41 -11.52
N GLY A 803 19.53 -5.24 -11.35
CA GLY A 803 18.56 -4.94 -12.40
C GLY A 803 17.74 -6.20 -12.73
N ARG A 804 16.55 -6.38 -12.14
CA ARG A 804 15.71 -7.58 -12.38
C ARG A 804 15.32 -7.70 -13.86
N GLN A 805 15.21 -8.89 -14.47
CA GLN A 805 14.54 -10.13 -14.02
C GLN A 805 15.18 -11.40 -14.64
N ALA A 806 15.05 -12.56 -13.98
CA ALA A 806 15.37 -13.91 -14.50
C ALA A 806 14.13 -14.81 -14.35
N PRO A 807 14.12 -16.05 -14.91
CA PRO A 807 14.28 -16.48 -16.29
C PRO A 807 12.89 -16.82 -16.93
N TRP A 808 12.92 -17.28 -18.18
CA TRP A 808 11.80 -17.70 -19.06
C TRP A 808 11.22 -16.64 -19.99
N GLU A 809 11.14 -17.07 -21.24
CA GLU A 809 10.74 -16.41 -22.48
C GLU A 809 9.59 -15.40 -22.33
N TRP A 810 9.67 -14.27 -23.02
CA TRP A 810 9.02 -14.01 -24.32
C TRP A 810 9.33 -12.57 -24.70
N ALA A 811 10.17 -12.39 -25.73
CA ALA A 811 10.21 -11.17 -26.51
C ALA A 811 8.98 -11.15 -27.42
N ILE A 812 8.29 -10.01 -27.50
CA ILE A 812 7.69 -9.41 -28.71
C ILE A 812 7.28 -7.99 -28.28
N ILE A 813 8.03 -6.98 -28.72
CA ILE A 813 7.56 -5.59 -28.76
C ILE A 813 7.08 -5.36 -30.19
N GLY A 814 5.76 -5.28 -30.34
CA GLY A 814 5.12 -4.83 -31.58
C GLY A 814 5.35 -3.33 -31.75
N SER A 815 6.04 -2.97 -32.82
CA SER A 815 6.03 -1.65 -33.45
C SER A 815 4.60 -1.22 -33.80
N TRP A 816 4.20 0.04 -33.59
CA TRP A 816 3.48 0.87 -34.58
C TRP A 816 3.59 2.36 -34.20
N PRO A 817 3.71 3.27 -35.17
CA PRO A 817 3.85 4.71 -34.95
C PRO A 817 2.48 5.38 -34.91
N LEU A 818 2.30 6.36 -34.03
CA LEU A 818 1.23 7.34 -34.15
C LEU A 818 1.86 8.73 -34.24
N LYS A 819 1.94 9.22 -35.48
CA LYS A 819 1.94 10.64 -35.81
C LYS A 819 0.80 11.31 -35.06
N LEU A 820 1.03 12.52 -34.56
CA LEU A 820 0.11 13.63 -34.73
C LEU A 820 0.91 14.94 -34.69
N THR A 821 0.51 15.80 -35.61
CA THR A 821 0.99 17.14 -35.99
C THR A 821 1.24 18.11 -34.84
#